data_AF-A0A061LV49-F1
#
_entry.id   AF-A0A061LV49-F1
#
_cell.length_a   1.000
_cell.length_b   1.000
_cell.length_c   1.000
_cell.angle_alpha   90.00
_cell.angle_beta   90.00
_cell.angle_gamma   90.00
#
_symmetry.space_group_name_H-M   'P 1'
#
loop_
_entity.id
_entity.type
_entity.pdbx_description
1 polymer ?
#
loop_
_entity_poly.entity_id
_entity_poly.type
_entity_poly.pdbx_seq_one_letter_code
_entity_poly.pdbx_strand_id
1 'polypeptide(L)'
;MPQISVLIPIFNVEKYLRECLDSVVNQTFRDLEIICINDGSTDGSLAIIEEYARRDPRIVIIDKANSGYGDSMNHGLDRATGEYIAIVESDDWVELDMFEELHDLATEHGVEVVKSNYFTYYADPERKALSDEKIELVRAHEVGRVIDPSKNIDIFFQQPAIWSAIYRRDFLVANGIRFLPTPGASYQDTSFAFKVWSSAHRVVYTSDAFLHYRRDNEASSVNNAGKVFCVSDEYAEIERFAAERDLSTEIWRILRLSKWGAYAWNIDRLQADLAPDFIALASEQFKADLESGRFNFEFCDVNQAREISEIIEHPERVIERKQAQDAAKVSVVMPFFNVEEYLRKCIDSVLGQTLSEVELILVDDGSVDASSDIAEEYFRNDPRVRLVSLRNSGQAIARNRGMELAHADYIAFIDGDDYYEPDSLEKMRDALVEHDVDFVVGSIRPVFEPGIRSAMEKFQDQHYYEVRRSGLQQVTSELLLDLDASVCNKMFVRESVENRGIEFPEGLRFEDAYFVNAYGFTSSTAFFLEPEDYVYNYVRRAGSTMSTTFGRSNTAKDHLTVAFRLFELLEKHELTEKYGVYYMRMLDQYATFAFQHSEERDHAEIWRKLRYFIDTHREQLAQMDAYALRNLEHRVYRGVLGRLNKTPGLRRIVFRAGRTVQNSLAGIMPKLSVTHRARQNIHADITLLRQQVAGSTAALSAQLNSQRRRIAEIADQVDQLVGDRQKADRAKSTKGAKSTSKK
;
A
#
# COMPACT_ATOMS: atom_id res chain seq x y z
N MET A 1 -20.20 37.89 20.12
CA MET A 1 -19.73 36.56 20.54
C MET A 1 -18.88 36.06 19.40
N PRO A 2 -17.73 35.40 19.68
CA PRO A 2 -16.91 34.82 18.63
C PRO A 2 -17.72 33.81 17.80
N GLN A 3 -17.32 33.55 16.57
CA GLN A 3 -17.96 32.53 15.74
C GLN A 3 -17.41 31.14 16.07
N ILE A 4 -16.11 31.03 16.36
CA ILE A 4 -15.46 29.78 16.74
C ILE A 4 -14.67 29.97 18.05
N SER A 5 -14.84 29.04 18.99
CA SER A 5 -13.92 28.85 20.13
C SER A 5 -12.97 27.69 19.81
N VAL A 6 -11.68 27.98 19.71
CA VAL A 6 -10.62 26.99 19.48
C VAL A 6 -10.07 26.53 20.82
N LEU A 7 -10.19 25.25 21.14
CA LEU A 7 -9.63 24.64 22.35
C LEU A 7 -8.25 24.07 22.06
N ILE A 8 -7.25 24.46 22.87
CA ILE A 8 -5.87 23.98 22.75
C ILE A 8 -5.44 23.36 24.09
N PRO A 9 -5.48 22.02 24.25
CA PRO A 9 -5.04 21.34 25.46
C PRO A 9 -3.51 21.30 25.54
N ILE A 10 -2.93 21.70 26.68
CA ILE A 10 -1.49 21.92 26.83
C ILE A 10 -0.97 21.21 28.07
N PHE A 11 -0.05 20.27 27.87
CA PHE A 11 0.70 19.64 28.95
C PHE A 11 2.12 19.27 28.49
N ASN A 12 3.12 20.01 28.96
CA ASN A 12 4.54 19.74 28.69
C ASN A 12 4.91 19.63 27.19
N VAL A 13 4.54 20.64 26.39
CA VAL A 13 4.72 20.67 24.92
C VAL A 13 5.54 21.89 24.45
N GLU A 14 6.42 22.44 25.29
CA GLU A 14 7.13 23.69 25.01
C GLU A 14 7.88 23.72 23.67
N LYS A 15 8.29 22.54 23.18
CA LYS A 15 9.01 22.34 21.93
C LYS A 15 8.16 22.67 20.69
N TYR A 16 6.86 22.38 20.74
CA TYR A 16 5.96 22.41 19.58
C TYR A 16 4.95 23.57 19.67
N LEU A 17 4.63 23.99 20.89
CA LEU A 17 3.52 24.90 21.18
C LEU A 17 3.58 26.24 20.43
N ARG A 18 4.76 26.77 20.13
CA ARG A 18 4.88 28.04 19.37
C ARG A 18 4.39 27.89 17.93
N GLU A 19 4.70 26.78 17.27
CA GLU A 19 4.26 26.51 15.90
C GLU A 19 2.72 26.38 15.84
N CYS A 20 2.15 25.63 16.78
CA CYS A 20 0.71 25.51 16.99
C CYS A 20 0.04 26.88 17.18
N LEU A 21 0.55 27.69 18.13
CA LEU A 21 -0.04 29.00 18.41
C LEU A 21 0.14 29.96 17.24
N ASP A 22 1.30 29.97 16.57
CA ASP A 22 1.55 30.79 15.39
C ASP A 22 0.57 30.45 14.26
N SER A 23 0.24 29.18 14.06
CA SER A 23 -0.72 28.78 13.01
C SER A 23 -2.15 29.21 13.33
N VAL A 24 -2.55 29.20 14.61
CA VAL A 24 -3.91 29.59 15.05
C VAL A 24 -4.08 31.11 15.14
N VAL A 25 -3.10 31.86 15.66
CA VAL A 25 -3.24 33.33 15.75
C VAL A 25 -3.19 34.01 14.39
N ASN A 26 -2.52 33.40 13.40
CA ASN A 26 -2.37 33.97 12.06
C ASN A 26 -3.51 33.63 11.08
N GLN A 27 -4.51 32.85 11.51
CA GLN A 27 -5.67 32.46 10.70
C GLN A 27 -6.32 33.64 9.96
N THR A 28 -6.76 33.40 8.72
CA THR A 28 -7.48 34.38 7.89
C THR A 28 -8.81 34.75 8.54
N PHE A 29 -9.51 33.76 9.09
CA PHE A 29 -10.71 33.96 9.89
C PHE A 29 -10.39 34.58 11.25
N ARG A 30 -10.91 35.79 11.52
CA ARG A 30 -10.52 36.57 12.71
C ARG A 30 -11.48 36.46 13.89
N ASP A 31 -12.72 36.04 13.68
CA ASP A 31 -13.76 35.98 14.72
C ASP A 31 -13.63 34.73 15.60
N LEU A 32 -12.45 34.61 16.22
CA LEU A 32 -12.00 33.48 17.03
C LEU A 32 -11.90 33.87 18.52
N GLU A 33 -12.23 32.93 19.39
CA GLU A 33 -11.75 32.86 20.78
C GLU A 33 -10.79 31.67 20.86
N ILE A 34 -9.59 31.88 21.41
CA ILE A 34 -8.54 30.84 21.49
C ILE A 34 -8.35 30.47 22.95
N ILE A 35 -8.81 29.30 23.36
CA ILE A 35 -8.78 28.85 24.75
C ILE A 35 -7.62 27.88 24.94
N CYS A 36 -6.53 28.38 25.54
CA CYS A 36 -5.37 27.59 25.92
C CYS A 36 -5.60 26.98 27.30
N ILE A 37 -5.66 25.65 27.40
CA ILE A 37 -5.90 24.93 28.66
C ILE A 37 -4.60 24.29 29.13
N ASN A 38 -3.91 24.95 30.09
CA ASN A 38 -2.72 24.39 30.73
C ASN A 38 -3.12 23.38 31.81
N ASP A 39 -2.82 22.10 31.60
CA ASP A 39 -3.09 20.98 32.51
C ASP A 39 -1.94 20.78 33.53
N GLY A 40 -1.47 21.87 34.13
CA GLY A 40 -0.41 21.85 35.12
C GLY A 40 0.97 21.52 34.54
N SER A 41 1.31 22.07 33.38
CA SER A 41 2.64 21.91 32.78
C SER A 41 3.76 22.33 33.75
N THR A 42 4.84 21.56 33.73
CA THR A 42 6.05 21.76 34.53
C THR A 42 7.23 22.28 33.71
N ASP A 43 7.08 22.38 32.39
CA ASP A 43 8.04 22.98 31.46
C ASP A 43 7.70 24.46 31.16
N GLY A 44 8.28 25.03 30.11
CA GLY A 44 8.06 26.40 29.66
C GLY A 44 6.71 26.67 28.99
N SER A 45 5.81 25.69 28.86
CA SER A 45 4.54 25.83 28.12
C SER A 45 3.65 26.97 28.65
N LEU A 46 3.53 27.11 29.98
CA LEU A 46 2.74 28.18 30.60
C LEU A 46 3.30 29.58 30.24
N ALA A 47 4.62 29.74 30.29
CA ALA A 47 5.26 31.00 29.95
C ALA A 47 5.05 31.37 28.46
N ILE A 48 5.00 30.37 27.58
CA ILE A 48 4.71 30.57 26.15
C ILE A 48 3.28 31.10 25.98
N ILE A 49 2.25 30.47 26.54
CA ILE A 49 0.86 30.96 26.37
C ILE A 49 0.65 32.34 26.99
N GLU A 50 1.30 32.66 28.10
CA GLU A 50 1.27 34.01 28.69
C GLU A 50 1.93 35.08 27.80
N GLU A 51 2.96 34.72 27.03
CA GLU A 51 3.54 35.60 26.02
C GLU A 51 2.54 35.88 24.90
N TYR A 52 1.91 34.84 24.36
CA TYR A 52 0.93 34.98 23.28
C TYR A 52 -0.31 35.76 23.74
N ALA A 53 -0.85 35.48 24.92
CA ALA A 53 -2.01 36.18 25.47
C ALA A 53 -1.77 37.68 25.70
N ARG A 54 -0.52 38.10 25.94
CA ARG A 54 -0.16 39.53 26.00
C ARG A 54 -0.18 40.21 24.64
N ARG A 55 -0.04 39.45 23.54
CA ARG A 55 0.05 39.95 22.17
C ARG A 55 -1.27 39.84 21.41
N ASP A 56 -2.09 38.83 21.72
CA ASP A 56 -3.36 38.58 21.06
C ASP A 56 -4.51 38.51 22.08
N PRO A 57 -5.44 39.49 22.09
CA PRO A 57 -6.52 39.55 23.06
C PRO A 57 -7.59 38.46 22.86
N ARG A 58 -7.53 37.68 21.77
CA ARG A 58 -8.42 36.54 21.55
C ARG A 58 -8.06 35.34 22.42
N ILE A 59 -6.86 35.32 22.99
CA ILE A 59 -6.37 34.20 23.80
C ILE A 59 -6.91 34.29 25.23
N VAL A 60 -7.51 33.20 25.68
CA VAL A 60 -7.99 32.95 27.03
C VAL A 60 -7.19 31.80 27.61
N ILE A 61 -6.61 32.00 28.80
CA ILE A 61 -5.84 30.96 29.49
C ILE A 61 -6.71 30.35 30.59
N ILE A 62 -6.79 29.02 30.61
CA ILE A 62 -7.24 28.23 31.75
C ILE A 62 -6.01 27.55 32.31
N ASP A 63 -5.55 27.99 33.47
CA ASP A 63 -4.44 27.37 34.20
C ASP A 63 -4.97 26.59 35.40
N LYS A 64 -4.68 25.29 35.46
CA LYS A 64 -5.19 24.40 36.51
C LYS A 64 -4.18 23.31 36.87
N ALA A 65 -4.42 22.64 37.98
CA ALA A 65 -3.64 21.46 38.37
C ALA A 65 -3.88 20.30 37.38
N ASN A 66 -2.89 19.40 37.24
CA ASN A 66 -3.00 18.26 36.34
C ASN A 66 -4.17 17.35 36.74
N SER A 67 -5.09 17.12 35.81
CA SER A 67 -6.25 16.23 35.96
C SER A 67 -6.53 15.39 34.72
N GLY A 68 -5.76 15.58 33.63
CA GLY A 68 -5.86 14.80 32.41
C GLY A 68 -6.56 15.53 31.26
N TYR A 69 -6.48 14.91 30.08
CA TYR A 69 -6.94 15.50 28.82
C TYR A 69 -8.45 15.71 28.81
N GLY A 70 -9.24 14.67 29.15
CA GLY A 70 -10.70 14.75 29.11
C GLY A 70 -11.27 15.84 30.04
N ASP A 71 -10.72 15.96 31.25
CA ASP A 71 -11.11 17.02 32.18
C ASP A 71 -10.72 18.42 31.66
N SER A 72 -9.51 18.58 31.12
CA SER A 72 -9.03 19.82 30.49
C SER A 72 -9.95 20.27 29.35
N MET A 73 -10.33 19.34 28.48
CA MET A 73 -11.23 19.64 27.36
C MET A 73 -12.63 20.00 27.84
N ASN A 74 -13.14 19.36 28.90
CA ASN A 74 -14.44 19.73 29.49
C ASN A 74 -14.42 21.15 30.09
N HIS A 75 -13.33 21.55 30.74
CA HIS A 75 -13.13 22.95 31.18
C HIS A 75 -13.11 23.93 30.00
N GLY A 76 -12.47 23.56 28.89
CA GLY A 76 -12.49 24.32 27.65
C GLY A 76 -13.91 24.47 27.08
N LEU A 77 -14.66 23.37 26.99
CA LEU A 77 -16.05 23.34 26.53
C LEU A 77 -16.96 24.22 27.39
N ASP A 78 -16.79 24.21 28.72
CA ASP A 78 -17.57 25.04 29.64
C ASP A 78 -17.25 26.53 29.51
N ARG A 79 -16.00 26.87 29.16
CA ARG A 79 -15.56 28.25 28.98
C ARG A 79 -15.91 28.83 27.61
N ALA A 80 -16.14 27.98 26.60
CA ALA A 80 -16.31 28.37 25.22
C ALA A 80 -17.58 29.18 24.94
N THR A 81 -17.42 30.29 24.23
CA THR A 81 -18.51 31.23 23.90
C THR A 81 -18.87 31.28 22.42
N GLY A 82 -18.08 30.62 21.57
CA GLY A 82 -18.26 30.54 20.13
C GLY A 82 -19.52 29.78 19.72
N GLU A 83 -20.06 30.10 18.55
CA GLU A 83 -21.15 29.33 17.95
C GLU A 83 -20.70 27.89 17.63
N TYR A 84 -19.44 27.75 17.18
CA TYR A 84 -18.77 26.48 16.93
C TYR A 84 -17.57 26.31 17.86
N ILE A 85 -17.22 25.04 18.11
CA ILE A 85 -16.03 24.60 18.83
C ILE A 85 -15.08 23.96 17.83
N ALA A 86 -13.81 24.32 17.90
CA ALA A 86 -12.71 23.62 17.22
C ALA A 86 -11.73 23.10 18.26
N ILE A 87 -10.96 22.07 17.90
CA ILE A 87 -9.90 21.52 18.74
C ILE A 87 -8.62 21.53 17.92
N VAL A 88 -7.52 22.02 18.49
CA VAL A 88 -6.19 21.93 17.88
C VAL A 88 -5.24 21.36 18.93
N GLU A 89 -4.65 20.20 18.64
CA GLU A 89 -3.65 19.58 19.49
C GLU A 89 -2.39 20.45 19.56
N SER A 90 -1.77 20.54 20.73
CA SER A 90 -0.74 21.52 21.01
C SER A 90 0.64 21.19 20.44
N ASP A 91 0.80 20.00 19.87
CA ASP A 91 1.97 19.55 19.11
C ASP A 91 1.77 19.54 17.57
N ASP A 92 0.56 19.87 17.12
CA ASP A 92 0.17 20.00 15.71
C ASP A 92 0.05 21.46 15.26
N TRP A 93 -0.16 21.69 13.97
CA TRP A 93 -0.49 23.01 13.42
C TRP A 93 -1.51 22.91 12.29
N VAL A 94 -2.07 24.05 11.89
CA VAL A 94 -3.17 24.15 10.92
C VAL A 94 -2.87 25.15 9.80
N GLU A 95 -3.35 24.86 8.60
CA GLU A 95 -3.33 25.78 7.45
C GLU A 95 -4.08 27.08 7.76
N LEU A 96 -3.63 28.19 7.18
CA LEU A 96 -4.07 29.55 7.55
C LEU A 96 -5.55 29.85 7.26
N ASP A 97 -6.16 29.08 6.35
CA ASP A 97 -7.55 29.21 5.89
C ASP A 97 -8.51 28.19 6.53
N MET A 98 -8.01 27.27 7.38
CA MET A 98 -8.80 26.18 7.96
C MET A 98 -10.13 26.64 8.55
N PHE A 99 -10.11 27.64 9.44
CA PHE A 99 -11.34 28.06 10.11
C PHE A 99 -12.28 28.87 9.21
N GLU A 100 -11.75 29.51 8.15
CA GLU A 100 -12.58 30.21 7.16
C GLU A 100 -13.37 29.18 6.34
N GLU A 101 -12.67 28.21 5.75
CA GLU A 101 -13.28 27.16 4.92
C GLU A 101 -14.28 26.29 5.70
N LEU A 102 -13.93 25.87 6.92
CA LEU A 102 -14.83 25.07 7.75
C LEU A 102 -16.05 25.86 8.23
N HIS A 103 -15.89 27.14 8.56
CA HIS A 103 -17.01 28.01 8.97
C HIS A 103 -17.98 28.30 7.82
N ASP A 104 -17.44 28.58 6.63
CA ASP A 104 -18.23 28.87 5.45
C ASP A 104 -19.10 27.66 5.08
N LEU A 105 -18.54 26.44 5.08
CA LEU A 105 -19.31 25.21 4.90
C LEU A 105 -20.37 25.01 5.98
N ALA A 106 -20.03 25.30 7.24
CA ALA A 106 -20.97 25.13 8.35
C ALA A 106 -22.18 26.06 8.20
N THR A 107 -21.92 27.31 7.81
CA THR A 107 -22.91 28.37 7.64
C THR A 107 -23.74 28.16 6.38
N GLU A 108 -23.12 27.81 5.25
CA GLU A 108 -23.79 27.51 3.98
C GLU A 108 -24.83 26.39 4.16
N HIS A 109 -24.45 25.33 4.87
CA HIS A 109 -25.29 24.15 5.01
C HIS A 109 -26.11 24.11 6.30
N GLY A 110 -25.87 25.00 7.27
CA GLY A 110 -26.55 25.02 8.57
C GLY A 110 -26.44 23.69 9.32
N VAL A 111 -25.22 23.19 9.47
CA VAL A 111 -24.94 21.83 9.98
C VAL A 111 -24.48 21.83 11.44
N GLU A 112 -24.42 20.64 12.03
CA GLU A 112 -23.95 20.42 13.40
C GLU A 112 -22.44 20.19 13.45
N VAL A 113 -21.88 19.60 12.40
CA VAL A 113 -20.46 19.29 12.30
C VAL A 113 -19.98 19.50 10.87
N VAL A 114 -18.80 20.09 10.72
CA VAL A 114 -18.02 20.05 9.47
C VAL A 114 -16.72 19.32 9.76
N LYS A 115 -16.36 18.36 8.90
CA LYS A 115 -15.19 17.49 9.09
C LYS A 115 -14.34 17.47 7.81
N SER A 116 -13.03 17.67 7.97
CA SER A 116 -12.03 17.65 6.90
C SER A 116 -11.09 16.46 7.02
N ASN A 117 -10.30 16.27 5.96
CA ASN A 117 -9.11 15.43 5.97
C ASN A 117 -7.96 16.15 6.72
N TYR A 118 -6.82 15.49 6.84
CA TYR A 118 -5.61 16.05 7.48
C TYR A 118 -4.35 15.49 6.79
N PHE A 119 -3.21 16.13 7.05
CA PHE A 119 -1.89 15.69 6.60
C PHE A 119 -1.16 14.95 7.71
N THR A 120 -0.35 13.94 7.38
CA THR A 120 0.62 13.39 8.32
C THR A 120 1.91 14.19 8.29
N TYR A 121 2.62 14.23 9.41
CA TYR A 121 3.95 14.81 9.48
C TYR A 121 4.93 13.94 10.26
N TYR A 122 6.14 13.82 9.73
CA TYR A 122 7.29 13.19 10.39
C TYR A 122 8.51 14.10 10.27
N ALA A 123 9.16 14.44 11.39
CA ALA A 123 10.43 15.16 11.41
C ALA A 123 11.62 14.25 11.09
N ASP A 124 11.47 12.94 11.30
CA ASP A 124 12.49 11.92 10.98
C ASP A 124 12.84 11.93 9.47
N PRO A 125 14.11 12.18 9.11
CA PRO A 125 14.56 12.18 7.71
C PRO A 125 14.29 10.87 6.97
N GLU A 126 14.32 9.72 7.63
CA GLU A 126 14.10 8.41 6.99
C GLU A 126 12.62 8.17 6.67
N ARG A 127 11.72 8.80 7.43
CA ARG A 127 10.26 8.73 7.22
C ARG A 127 9.68 9.93 6.48
N LYS A 128 10.54 10.83 6.01
CA LYS A 128 10.12 12.06 5.32
C LYS A 128 9.23 11.80 4.11
N ALA A 129 9.38 10.66 3.43
CA ALA A 129 8.52 10.27 2.31
C ALA A 129 7.05 9.99 2.71
N LEU A 130 6.78 9.79 4.00
CA LEU A 130 5.44 9.61 4.58
C LEU A 130 4.88 10.92 5.20
N SER A 131 5.64 12.02 5.11
CA SER A 131 5.19 13.35 5.53
C SER A 131 4.39 14.03 4.43
N ASP A 132 3.51 14.94 4.82
CA ASP A 132 2.61 15.71 3.97
C ASP A 132 1.65 14.83 3.15
N GLU A 133 1.50 13.56 3.54
CA GLU A 133 0.51 12.66 2.95
C GLU A 133 -0.87 13.04 3.45
N LYS A 134 -1.78 13.24 2.51
CA LYS A 134 -3.17 13.55 2.80
C LYS A 134 -3.92 12.27 3.18
N ILE A 135 -4.40 12.21 4.42
CA ILE A 135 -5.23 11.12 4.91
C ILE A 135 -6.69 11.38 4.55
N GLU A 136 -7.25 10.54 3.67
CA GLU A 136 -8.64 10.63 3.24
C GLU A 136 -9.57 9.84 4.18
N LEU A 137 -10.15 10.53 5.16
CA LEU A 137 -11.14 9.97 6.09
C LEU A 137 -12.53 9.85 5.47
N VAL A 138 -12.84 10.72 4.50
CA VAL A 138 -14.19 10.87 3.93
C VAL A 138 -14.20 10.41 2.48
N ARG A 139 -15.22 9.66 2.06
CA ARG A 139 -15.26 9.13 0.69
C ARG A 139 -15.62 10.25 -0.28
N ALA A 140 -15.00 10.25 -1.45
CA ALA A 140 -15.19 11.30 -2.46
C ALA A 140 -16.66 11.57 -2.85
N HIS A 141 -17.56 10.58 -2.73
CA HIS A 141 -18.98 10.74 -3.05
C HIS A 141 -19.82 11.39 -1.93
N GLU A 142 -19.24 11.58 -0.74
CA GLU A 142 -19.87 12.14 0.46
C GLU A 142 -19.56 13.64 0.62
N VAL A 143 -18.48 14.10 -0.01
CA VAL A 143 -17.97 15.47 0.06
C VAL A 143 -19.01 16.50 -0.42
N GLY A 144 -19.15 17.59 0.33
CA GLY A 144 -20.05 18.71 0.03
C GLY A 144 -21.54 18.39 0.19
N ARG A 145 -21.89 17.29 0.86
CA ARG A 145 -23.28 16.86 1.08
C ARG A 145 -23.62 16.88 2.56
N VAL A 146 -24.86 17.26 2.87
CA VAL A 146 -25.43 17.10 4.21
C VAL A 146 -25.78 15.63 4.41
N ILE A 147 -25.10 15.00 5.37
CA ILE A 147 -25.20 13.58 5.69
C ILE A 147 -25.74 13.43 7.11
N ASP A 148 -26.55 12.40 7.30
CA ASP A 148 -27.07 11.94 8.57
C ASP A 148 -26.29 10.68 8.98
N PRO A 149 -25.34 10.76 9.93
CA PRO A 149 -24.52 9.63 10.35
C PRO A 149 -25.32 8.41 10.84
N SER A 150 -26.56 8.60 11.33
CA SER A 150 -27.42 7.48 11.72
C SER A 150 -27.89 6.62 10.53
N LYS A 151 -27.81 7.17 9.31
CA LYS A 151 -28.14 6.50 8.04
C LYS A 151 -26.90 6.17 7.21
N ASN A 152 -25.82 6.90 7.42
CA ASN A 152 -24.52 6.67 6.80
C ASN A 152 -23.49 6.41 7.89
N ILE A 153 -23.30 5.13 8.17
CA ILE A 153 -22.57 4.64 9.32
C ILE A 153 -21.05 4.56 9.10
N ASP A 154 -20.58 4.83 7.87
CA ASP A 154 -19.17 4.67 7.51
C ASP A 154 -18.23 5.50 8.40
N ILE A 155 -18.70 6.65 8.88
CA ILE A 155 -17.95 7.55 9.76
C ILE A 155 -17.59 6.91 11.11
N PHE A 156 -18.36 5.93 11.60
CA PHE A 156 -18.08 5.23 12.86
C PHE A 156 -16.88 4.26 12.76
N PHE A 157 -16.44 3.93 11.54
CA PHE A 157 -15.28 3.08 11.28
C PHE A 157 -14.02 3.90 10.94
N GLN A 158 -14.11 5.22 10.92
CA GLN A 158 -12.98 6.11 10.67
C GLN A 158 -12.27 6.48 11.97
N GLN A 159 -11.00 6.89 11.86
CA GLN A 159 -10.28 7.45 13.01
C GLN A 159 -11.03 8.68 13.55
N PRO A 160 -11.17 8.82 14.89
CA PRO A 160 -11.88 9.95 15.49
C PRO A 160 -11.39 11.31 14.97
N ALA A 161 -10.05 11.50 14.97
CA ALA A 161 -9.36 12.70 14.48
C ALA A 161 -10.09 14.00 14.84
N ILE A 162 -10.50 14.14 16.09
CA ILE A 162 -11.49 15.14 16.54
C ILE A 162 -11.07 16.58 16.26
N TRP A 163 -9.78 16.81 16.03
CA TRP A 163 -9.15 18.07 15.66
C TRP A 163 -9.35 18.48 14.18
N SER A 164 -9.76 17.56 13.29
CA SER A 164 -10.04 17.89 11.89
C SER A 164 -11.49 18.35 11.65
N ALA A 165 -12.15 18.88 12.67
CA ALA A 165 -13.55 19.28 12.59
C ALA A 165 -13.89 20.52 13.43
N ILE A 166 -15.00 21.16 13.07
CA ILE A 166 -15.71 22.11 13.93
C ILE A 166 -17.10 21.58 14.29
N TYR A 167 -17.52 21.84 15.52
CA TYR A 167 -18.74 21.29 16.12
C TYR A 167 -19.62 22.42 16.64
N ARG A 168 -20.90 22.45 16.26
CA ARG A 168 -21.82 23.47 16.76
C ARG A 168 -21.99 23.32 18.27
N ARG A 169 -21.67 24.37 19.03
CA ARG A 169 -21.58 24.32 20.49
C ARG A 169 -22.91 23.95 21.13
N ASP A 170 -24.00 24.60 20.71
CA ASP A 170 -25.33 24.35 21.29
C ASP A 170 -25.82 22.91 20.99
N PHE A 171 -25.35 22.29 19.90
CA PHE A 171 -25.58 20.87 19.62
C PHE A 171 -24.84 19.98 20.64
N LEU A 172 -23.56 20.26 20.92
CA LEU A 172 -22.80 19.52 21.93
C LEU A 172 -23.46 19.63 23.32
N VAL A 173 -23.86 20.83 23.71
CA VAL A 173 -24.51 21.11 25.00
C VAL A 173 -25.87 20.40 25.10
N ALA A 174 -26.73 20.53 24.07
CA ALA A 174 -28.06 19.93 24.07
C ALA A 174 -28.01 18.40 24.16
N ASN A 175 -26.96 17.78 23.61
CA ASN A 175 -26.77 16.34 23.63
C ASN A 175 -25.86 15.86 24.77
N GLY A 176 -25.42 16.74 25.68
CA GLY A 176 -24.54 16.36 26.80
C GLY A 176 -23.24 15.70 26.34
N ILE A 177 -22.70 16.11 25.19
CA ILE A 177 -21.49 15.54 24.62
C ILE A 177 -20.29 16.11 25.36
N ARG A 178 -19.58 15.24 26.09
CA ARG A 178 -18.44 15.55 26.94
C ARG A 178 -17.37 14.46 26.81
N PHE A 179 -16.12 14.83 27.09
CA PHE A 179 -15.01 13.90 27.20
C PHE A 179 -15.11 13.11 28.50
N LEU A 180 -14.71 11.85 28.49
CA LEU A 180 -14.59 11.06 29.72
C LEU A 180 -13.33 11.52 30.48
N PRO A 181 -13.41 11.88 31.78
CA PRO A 181 -12.26 12.39 32.54
C PRO A 181 -11.37 11.24 33.06
N THR A 182 -10.96 10.34 32.16
CA THR A 182 -9.95 9.31 32.47
C THR A 182 -8.57 9.97 32.67
N PRO A 183 -7.72 9.44 33.57
CA PRO A 183 -6.42 10.05 33.85
C PRO A 183 -5.49 10.14 32.61
N GLY A 184 -4.87 11.31 32.43
CA GLY A 184 -3.97 11.60 31.31
C GLY A 184 -4.66 11.63 29.94
N ALA A 185 -3.90 11.71 28.85
CA ALA A 185 -4.42 11.44 27.50
C ALA A 185 -4.51 9.91 27.28
N SER A 186 -5.71 9.40 27.06
CA SER A 186 -6.09 7.99 27.15
C SER A 186 -7.39 7.69 26.37
N TYR A 187 -7.37 7.77 25.03
CA TYR A 187 -8.48 7.40 24.13
C TYR A 187 -9.77 8.24 24.20
N GLN A 188 -9.77 9.41 24.87
CA GLN A 188 -11.00 10.18 25.10
C GLN A 188 -11.68 10.71 23.84
N ASP A 189 -10.94 10.77 22.73
CA ASP A 189 -11.46 11.07 21.39
C ASP A 189 -12.46 10.01 20.91
N THR A 190 -12.30 8.75 21.35
CA THR A 190 -13.12 7.61 20.95
C THR A 190 -14.57 7.77 21.41
N SER A 191 -14.81 7.97 22.72
CA SER A 191 -16.19 8.17 23.19
C SER A 191 -16.75 9.53 22.79
N PHE A 192 -15.92 10.58 22.71
CA PHE A 192 -16.38 11.88 22.22
C PHE A 192 -16.90 11.80 20.79
N ALA A 193 -16.12 11.23 19.87
CA ALA A 193 -16.50 11.09 18.47
C ALA A 193 -17.75 10.22 18.31
N PHE A 194 -17.85 9.10 19.03
CA PHE A 194 -19.06 8.27 19.00
C PHE A 194 -20.30 9.06 19.42
N LYS A 195 -20.22 9.83 20.53
CA LYS A 195 -21.35 10.64 21.02
C LYS A 195 -21.77 11.70 19.99
N VAL A 196 -20.80 12.32 19.31
CA VAL A 196 -21.06 13.26 18.21
C VAL A 196 -21.80 12.56 17.06
N TRP A 197 -21.25 11.47 16.52
CA TRP A 197 -21.82 10.81 15.34
C TRP A 197 -23.16 10.15 15.64
N SER A 198 -23.35 9.58 16.83
CA SER A 198 -24.63 9.00 17.22
C SER A 198 -25.74 10.03 17.50
N SER A 199 -25.38 11.30 17.74
CA SER A 199 -26.35 12.37 18.04
C SER A 199 -26.58 13.31 16.86
N ALA A 200 -25.64 13.42 15.91
CA ALA A 200 -25.74 14.33 14.78
C ALA A 200 -26.69 13.80 13.70
N HIS A 201 -27.38 14.72 13.02
CA HIS A 201 -28.26 14.47 11.88
C HIS A 201 -27.87 15.24 10.63
N ARG A 202 -27.04 16.29 10.79
CA ARG A 202 -26.58 17.14 9.68
C ARG A 202 -25.09 17.37 9.82
N VAL A 203 -24.31 16.62 9.05
CA VAL A 203 -22.85 16.73 8.96
C VAL A 203 -22.47 17.03 7.51
N VAL A 204 -21.43 17.82 7.30
CA VAL A 204 -20.81 18.03 5.98
C VAL A 204 -19.34 17.64 6.03
N TYR A 205 -18.88 17.02 4.95
CA TYR A 205 -17.48 16.65 4.77
C TYR A 205 -16.85 17.50 3.67
N THR A 206 -15.60 17.90 3.86
CA THR A 206 -14.75 18.44 2.78
C THR A 206 -13.63 17.46 2.43
N SER A 207 -13.27 17.41 1.15
CA SER A 207 -12.10 16.67 0.70
C SER A 207 -10.79 17.35 1.10
N ASP A 208 -10.81 18.61 1.49
CA ASP A 208 -9.60 19.36 1.80
C ASP A 208 -9.00 18.91 3.13
N ALA A 209 -7.68 19.11 3.26
CA ALA A 209 -6.92 18.80 4.46
C ALA A 209 -6.26 20.08 4.96
N PHE A 210 -6.29 20.30 6.28
CA PHE A 210 -5.84 21.56 6.88
C PHE A 210 -4.93 21.37 8.09
N LEU A 211 -5.16 20.33 8.90
CA LEU A 211 -4.31 20.06 10.05
C LEU A 211 -3.14 19.16 9.65
N HIS A 212 -1.96 19.45 10.19
CA HIS A 212 -0.76 18.63 10.04
C HIS A 212 -0.51 17.85 11.34
N TYR A 213 -0.79 16.55 11.29
CA TYR A 213 -0.76 15.63 12.42
C TYR A 213 0.63 15.04 12.60
N ARG A 214 1.30 15.41 13.69
CA ARG A 214 2.66 14.98 14.01
C ARG A 214 2.67 13.55 14.54
N ARG A 215 3.40 12.66 13.86
CA ARG A 215 3.41 11.21 14.15
C ARG A 215 4.63 10.70 14.90
N ASP A 216 5.63 11.54 15.11
CA ASP A 216 6.92 11.21 15.72
C ASP A 216 7.10 11.78 17.14
N ASN A 217 6.04 12.26 17.77
CA ASN A 217 6.08 12.67 19.17
C ASN A 217 6.27 11.44 20.08
N GLU A 218 7.48 11.26 20.61
CA GLU A 218 7.85 10.18 21.53
C GLU A 218 6.96 10.13 22.79
N ALA A 219 6.44 11.28 23.23
CA ALA A 219 5.57 11.40 24.39
C ALA A 219 4.08 11.09 24.09
N SER A 220 3.75 10.64 22.88
CA SER A 220 2.38 10.33 22.48
C SER A 220 1.74 9.28 23.39
N SER A 221 0.47 9.51 23.75
CA SER A 221 -0.30 8.66 24.66
C SER A 221 -0.46 7.22 24.17
N VAL A 222 -0.50 7.01 22.85
CA VAL A 222 -0.63 5.68 22.24
C VAL A 222 0.58 4.76 22.54
N ASN A 223 1.73 5.35 22.89
CA ASN A 223 2.95 4.62 23.24
C ASN A 223 3.00 4.19 24.72
N ASN A 224 2.04 4.61 25.55
CA ASN A 224 2.04 4.28 26.98
C ASN A 224 1.17 3.04 27.26
N ALA A 225 1.81 1.88 27.41
CA ALA A 225 1.13 0.61 27.67
C ALA A 225 0.30 0.60 28.97
N GLY A 226 0.65 1.40 29.98
CA GLY A 226 -0.06 1.46 31.27
C GLY A 226 -1.47 2.07 31.20
N LYS A 227 -1.84 2.66 30.07
CA LYS A 227 -3.16 3.28 29.84
C LYS A 227 -4.11 2.45 28.99
N VAL A 228 -3.71 1.23 28.63
CA VAL A 228 -4.51 0.41 27.71
C VAL A 228 -5.91 0.12 28.24
N PHE A 229 -6.07 -0.01 29.56
CA PHE A 229 -7.36 -0.28 30.19
C PHE A 229 -8.35 0.88 30.03
N CYS A 230 -7.87 2.12 29.79
CA CYS A 230 -8.76 3.24 29.55
C CYS A 230 -9.59 3.07 28.26
N VAL A 231 -9.14 2.28 27.28
CA VAL A 231 -9.98 1.95 26.12
C VAL A 231 -11.26 1.23 26.56
N SER A 232 -11.19 0.41 27.61
CA SER A 232 -12.36 -0.23 28.20
C SER A 232 -13.29 0.78 28.87
N ASP A 233 -12.74 1.77 29.57
CA ASP A 233 -13.52 2.84 30.19
C ASP A 233 -14.27 3.67 29.13
N GLU A 234 -13.61 3.98 28.00
CA GLU A 234 -14.24 4.68 26.87
C GLU A 234 -15.40 3.88 26.28
N TYR A 235 -15.23 2.58 26.06
CA TYR A 235 -16.32 1.75 25.55
C TYR A 235 -17.45 1.56 26.58
N ALA A 236 -17.14 1.48 27.87
CA ALA A 236 -18.16 1.48 28.92
C ALA A 236 -18.99 2.77 28.93
N GLU A 237 -18.34 3.92 28.71
CA GLU A 237 -19.02 5.22 28.57
C GLU A 237 -19.88 5.28 27.30
N ILE A 238 -19.37 4.77 26.17
CA ILE A 238 -20.14 4.66 24.93
C ILE A 238 -21.39 3.82 25.14
N GLU A 239 -21.26 2.67 25.80
CA GLU A 239 -22.39 1.77 26.11
C GLU A 239 -23.41 2.42 27.04
N ARG A 240 -22.96 3.12 28.09
CA ARG A 240 -23.83 3.91 28.97
C ARG A 240 -24.60 4.95 28.18
N PHE A 241 -23.90 5.73 27.36
CA PHE A 241 -24.49 6.80 26.54
C PHE A 241 -25.52 6.25 25.55
N ALA A 242 -25.20 5.12 24.90
CA ALA A 242 -26.09 4.46 23.95
C ALA A 242 -27.36 3.90 24.62
N ALA A 243 -27.22 3.33 25.82
CA ALA A 243 -28.34 2.79 26.59
C ALA A 243 -29.29 3.90 27.08
N GLU A 244 -28.76 5.02 27.58
CA GLU A 244 -29.58 6.15 28.05
C GLU A 244 -30.40 6.82 26.96
N ARG A 245 -29.95 6.72 25.71
CA ARG A 245 -30.60 7.33 24.53
C ARG A 245 -31.45 6.37 23.72
N ASP A 246 -31.51 5.09 24.12
CA ASP A 246 -32.22 4.04 23.39
C ASP A 246 -31.79 4.01 21.91
N LEU A 247 -30.46 4.07 21.66
CA LEU A 247 -29.94 4.07 20.31
C LEU A 247 -30.31 2.78 19.57
N SER A 248 -30.44 2.88 18.25
CA SER A 248 -30.92 1.76 17.42
C SER A 248 -30.02 0.53 17.53
N THR A 249 -30.61 -0.64 17.27
CA THR A 249 -29.87 -1.93 17.19
C THR A 249 -28.70 -1.85 16.22
N GLU A 250 -28.82 -1.06 15.15
CA GLU A 250 -27.75 -0.85 14.17
C GLU A 250 -26.55 -0.09 14.76
N ILE A 251 -26.77 0.91 15.62
CA ILE A 251 -25.69 1.62 16.31
C ILE A 251 -25.00 0.72 17.34
N TRP A 252 -25.78 -0.08 18.09
CA TRP A 252 -25.23 -1.08 18.99
C TRP A 252 -24.36 -2.11 18.26
N ARG A 253 -24.80 -2.53 17.07
CA ARG A 253 -24.03 -3.43 16.20
C ARG A 253 -22.67 -2.84 15.82
N ILE A 254 -22.65 -1.59 15.36
CA ILE A 254 -21.41 -0.87 14.98
C ILE A 254 -20.47 -0.75 16.16
N LEU A 255 -20.98 -0.31 17.32
CA LEU A 255 -20.23 -0.16 18.55
C LEU A 255 -19.47 -1.43 18.90
N ARG A 256 -20.08 -2.61 18.76
CA ARG A 256 -19.44 -3.90 19.08
C ARG A 256 -18.31 -4.25 18.12
N LEU A 257 -18.47 -3.98 16.83
CA LEU A 257 -17.40 -4.17 15.84
C LEU A 257 -16.24 -3.21 16.10
N SER A 258 -16.53 -1.93 16.40
CA SER A 258 -15.51 -0.95 16.78
C SER A 258 -14.78 -1.35 18.06
N LYS A 259 -15.51 -1.86 19.07
CA LYS A 259 -14.94 -2.38 20.32
C LYS A 259 -13.98 -3.52 20.06
N TRP A 260 -14.36 -4.49 19.22
CA TRP A 260 -13.45 -5.58 18.83
C TRP A 260 -12.20 -5.04 18.14
N GLY A 261 -12.36 -4.18 17.13
CA GLY A 261 -11.21 -3.60 16.42
C GLY A 261 -10.24 -2.87 17.36
N ALA A 262 -10.77 -2.10 18.31
CA ALA A 262 -9.95 -1.43 19.32
C ALA A 262 -9.27 -2.44 20.26
N TYR A 263 -9.94 -3.51 20.67
CA TYR A 263 -9.38 -4.49 21.60
C TYR A 263 -8.33 -5.37 20.92
N ALA A 264 -8.59 -5.86 19.71
CA ALA A 264 -7.64 -6.62 18.90
C ALA A 264 -6.35 -5.82 18.66
N TRP A 265 -6.47 -4.55 18.25
CA TRP A 265 -5.32 -3.66 18.08
C TRP A 265 -4.51 -3.46 19.36
N ASN A 266 -5.18 -3.38 20.51
CA ASN A 266 -4.52 -3.31 21.81
C ASN A 266 -3.83 -4.63 22.19
N ILE A 267 -4.47 -5.77 21.96
CA ILE A 267 -3.86 -7.08 22.22
C ILE A 267 -2.58 -7.25 21.41
N ASP A 268 -2.59 -6.90 20.12
CA ASP A 268 -1.43 -7.05 19.23
C ASP A 268 -0.22 -6.21 19.69
N ARG A 269 -0.44 -4.96 20.13
CA ARG A 269 0.65 -4.05 20.54
C ARG A 269 1.10 -4.20 22.00
N LEU A 270 0.30 -4.83 22.86
CA LEU A 270 0.59 -4.90 24.28
C LEU A 270 1.82 -5.77 24.56
N GLN A 271 2.60 -5.39 25.56
CA GLN A 271 3.71 -6.18 26.05
C GLN A 271 3.20 -7.45 26.76
N ALA A 272 4.03 -8.51 26.78
CA ALA A 272 3.65 -9.83 27.28
C ALA A 272 3.22 -9.86 28.76
N ASP A 273 3.58 -8.84 29.55
CA ASP A 273 3.22 -8.72 30.97
C ASP A 273 1.82 -8.10 31.19
N LEU A 274 1.37 -7.22 30.30
CA LEU A 274 0.06 -6.55 30.38
C LEU A 274 -1.02 -7.22 29.52
N ALA A 275 -0.62 -7.90 28.44
CA ALA A 275 -1.56 -8.56 27.54
C ALA A 275 -2.51 -9.56 28.24
N PRO A 276 -2.05 -10.42 29.19
CA PRO A 276 -2.93 -11.40 29.83
C PRO A 276 -4.10 -10.77 30.59
N ASP A 277 -3.85 -9.73 31.37
CA ASP A 277 -4.89 -9.03 32.15
C ASP A 277 -5.90 -8.34 31.21
N PHE A 278 -5.42 -7.75 30.11
CA PHE A 278 -6.29 -7.12 29.12
C PHE A 278 -7.14 -8.16 28.35
N ILE A 279 -6.56 -9.30 27.97
CA ILE A 279 -7.27 -10.40 27.31
C ILE A 279 -8.36 -10.97 28.24
N ALA A 280 -8.05 -11.13 29.54
CA ALA A 280 -9.04 -11.60 30.52
C ALA A 280 -10.22 -10.63 30.63
N LEU A 281 -9.95 -9.33 30.75
CA LEU A 281 -10.98 -8.29 30.75
C LEU A 281 -11.83 -8.33 29.47
N ALA A 282 -11.18 -8.42 28.31
CA ALA A 282 -11.85 -8.51 27.02
C ALA A 282 -12.78 -9.73 26.94
N SER A 283 -12.28 -10.89 27.34
CA SER A 283 -13.05 -12.15 27.40
C SER A 283 -14.32 -11.99 28.25
N GLU A 284 -14.19 -11.48 29.48
CA GLU A 284 -15.32 -11.27 30.39
C GLU A 284 -16.39 -10.34 29.79
N GLN A 285 -15.97 -9.24 29.16
CA GLN A 285 -16.89 -8.27 28.58
C GLN A 285 -17.61 -8.81 27.33
N PHE A 286 -16.87 -9.42 26.40
CA PHE A 286 -17.48 -10.01 25.20
C PHE A 286 -18.42 -11.16 25.54
N LYS A 287 -18.09 -11.96 26.57
CA LYS A 287 -18.98 -12.98 27.10
C LYS A 287 -20.27 -12.38 27.67
N ALA A 288 -20.17 -11.33 28.50
CA ALA A 288 -21.35 -10.65 29.03
C ALA A 288 -22.22 -10.01 27.92
N ASP A 289 -21.59 -9.48 26.87
CA ASP A 289 -22.28 -8.93 25.71
C ASP A 289 -23.02 -9.99 24.89
N LEU A 290 -22.42 -11.17 24.71
CA LEU A 290 -23.06 -12.31 24.07
C LEU A 290 -24.24 -12.85 24.89
N GLU A 291 -24.06 -13.03 26.21
CA GLU A 291 -25.09 -13.54 27.12
C GLU A 291 -26.30 -12.60 27.26
N SER A 292 -26.06 -11.28 27.21
CA SER A 292 -27.13 -10.27 27.25
C SER A 292 -27.88 -10.12 25.92
N GLY A 293 -27.43 -10.77 24.84
CA GLY A 293 -27.97 -10.60 23.49
C GLY A 293 -27.63 -9.25 22.84
N ARG A 294 -26.75 -8.47 23.46
CA ARG A 294 -26.25 -7.19 22.92
C ARG A 294 -25.19 -7.37 21.84
N PHE A 295 -24.62 -8.56 21.73
CA PHE A 295 -23.72 -8.98 20.65
C PHE A 295 -24.20 -10.28 20.01
N ASN A 296 -24.02 -10.39 18.70
CA ASN A 296 -24.17 -11.63 17.95
C ASN A 296 -23.19 -11.63 16.75
N PHE A 297 -22.96 -12.82 16.19
CA PHE A 297 -22.00 -13.01 15.10
C PHE A 297 -22.55 -12.71 13.70
N GLU A 298 -23.80 -12.26 13.53
CA GLU A 298 -24.47 -12.12 12.23
C GLU A 298 -23.71 -11.22 11.25
N PHE A 299 -22.96 -10.24 11.76
CA PHE A 299 -22.24 -9.23 10.99
C PHE A 299 -20.73 -9.31 11.11
N CYS A 300 -20.23 -10.30 11.84
CA CYS A 300 -18.80 -10.58 11.85
C CYS A 300 -18.44 -11.25 10.53
N ASP A 301 -17.33 -10.85 9.93
CA ASP A 301 -16.71 -11.72 8.94
C ASP A 301 -16.18 -13.00 9.63
N VAL A 302 -15.75 -13.97 8.82
CA VAL A 302 -15.28 -15.26 9.31
C VAL A 302 -14.06 -15.13 10.24
N ASN A 303 -13.21 -14.12 10.03
CA ASN A 303 -12.02 -13.89 10.84
C ASN A 303 -12.39 -13.26 12.17
N GLN A 304 -13.22 -12.23 12.16
CA GLN A 304 -13.74 -11.60 13.37
C GLN A 304 -14.52 -12.62 14.22
N ALA A 305 -15.36 -13.43 13.59
CA ALA A 305 -16.10 -14.47 14.29
C ALA A 305 -15.15 -15.48 14.96
N ARG A 306 -14.08 -15.89 14.27
CA ARG A 306 -13.05 -16.80 14.80
C ARG A 306 -12.34 -16.20 16.01
N GLU A 307 -11.81 -14.99 15.87
CA GLU A 307 -11.03 -14.34 16.93
C GLU A 307 -11.89 -13.99 18.15
N ILE A 308 -13.10 -13.46 17.94
CA ILE A 308 -14.04 -13.15 19.02
C ILE A 308 -14.51 -14.45 19.71
N SER A 309 -14.71 -15.54 18.96
CA SER A 309 -15.05 -16.82 19.59
C SER A 309 -13.89 -17.35 20.43
N GLU A 310 -12.65 -17.28 19.92
CA GLU A 310 -11.46 -17.73 20.65
C GLU A 310 -11.28 -16.94 21.95
N ILE A 311 -11.43 -15.61 21.95
CA ILE A 311 -11.27 -14.83 23.19
C ILE A 311 -12.40 -15.10 24.20
N ILE A 312 -13.63 -15.37 23.74
CA ILE A 312 -14.76 -15.69 24.63
C ILE A 312 -14.62 -17.08 25.23
N GLU A 313 -14.27 -18.07 24.43
CA GLU A 313 -14.28 -19.49 24.81
C GLU A 313 -12.95 -19.97 25.39
N HIS A 314 -11.85 -19.41 24.91
CA HIS A 314 -10.48 -19.87 25.14
C HIS A 314 -9.48 -18.71 25.29
N PRO A 315 -9.67 -17.76 26.23
CA PRO A 315 -8.75 -16.63 26.41
C PRO A 315 -7.30 -17.07 26.70
N GLU A 316 -7.10 -18.24 27.30
CA GLU A 316 -5.78 -18.84 27.51
C GLU A 316 -5.01 -19.07 26.20
N ARG A 317 -5.71 -19.45 25.11
CA ARG A 317 -5.09 -19.67 23.80
C ARG A 317 -4.68 -18.38 23.15
N VAL A 318 -5.47 -17.31 23.32
CA VAL A 318 -5.10 -15.96 22.85
C VAL A 318 -3.82 -15.48 23.53
N ILE A 319 -3.67 -15.77 24.83
CA ILE A 319 -2.44 -15.47 25.58
C ILE A 319 -1.25 -16.29 25.06
N GLU A 320 -1.41 -17.60 24.90
CA GLU A 320 -0.36 -18.47 24.36
C GLU A 320 0.06 -18.05 22.94
N ARG A 321 -0.90 -17.67 22.09
CA ARG A 321 -0.65 -17.17 20.74
C ARG A 321 0.11 -15.86 20.75
N LYS A 322 -0.25 -14.91 21.62
CA LYS A 322 0.48 -13.67 21.80
C LYS A 322 1.92 -13.92 22.26
N GLN A 323 2.12 -14.85 23.19
CA GLN A 323 3.46 -15.24 23.65
C GLN A 323 4.29 -15.89 22.53
N ALA A 324 3.68 -16.75 21.72
CA ALA A 324 4.33 -17.36 20.56
C ALA A 324 4.72 -16.31 19.52
N GLN A 325 3.85 -15.34 19.24
CA GLN A 325 4.12 -14.19 18.37
C GLN A 325 5.29 -13.35 18.90
N ASP A 326 5.28 -12.99 20.19
CA ASP A 326 6.34 -12.17 20.80
C ASP A 326 7.71 -12.88 20.82
N ALA A 327 7.70 -14.22 20.88
CA ALA A 327 8.90 -15.03 20.82
C ALA A 327 9.40 -15.29 19.39
N ALA A 328 8.57 -15.12 18.37
CA ALA A 328 8.89 -15.48 17.00
C ALA A 328 10.07 -14.65 16.44
N LYS A 329 10.98 -15.34 15.73
CA LYS A 329 12.08 -14.77 14.95
C LYS A 329 11.80 -14.78 13.46
N VAL A 330 10.96 -15.71 13.01
CA VAL A 330 10.56 -15.82 11.60
C VAL A 330 9.05 -15.90 11.50
N SER A 331 8.46 -15.01 10.69
CA SER A 331 7.07 -15.10 10.24
C SER A 331 7.02 -15.86 8.92
N VAL A 332 6.34 -16.99 8.91
CA VAL A 332 6.17 -17.81 7.71
C VAL A 332 4.79 -17.55 7.12
N VAL A 333 4.75 -16.94 5.95
CA VAL A 333 3.50 -16.64 5.22
C VAL A 333 3.18 -17.79 4.26
N MET A 334 2.03 -18.42 4.48
CA MET A 334 1.57 -19.58 3.72
C MET A 334 0.21 -19.31 3.07
N PRO A 335 0.18 -18.76 1.83
CA PRO A 335 -1.04 -18.71 1.06
C PRO A 335 -1.44 -20.11 0.58
N PHE A 336 -2.73 -20.42 0.62
CA PHE A 336 -3.25 -21.67 0.11
C PHE A 336 -4.65 -21.53 -0.51
N PHE A 337 -4.91 -22.35 -1.52
CA PHE A 337 -6.21 -22.43 -2.20
C PHE A 337 -6.42 -23.82 -2.79
N ASN A 338 -7.38 -24.58 -2.26
CA ASN A 338 -7.73 -25.92 -2.72
C ASN A 338 -6.55 -26.91 -2.82
N VAL A 339 -5.88 -27.15 -1.69
CA VAL A 339 -4.68 -27.98 -1.58
C VAL A 339 -4.78 -29.04 -0.47
N GLU A 340 -5.99 -29.56 -0.21
CA GLU A 340 -6.28 -30.46 0.92
C GLU A 340 -5.34 -31.67 1.04
N GLU A 341 -4.87 -32.21 -0.10
CA GLU A 341 -3.96 -33.35 -0.14
C GLU A 341 -2.53 -33.02 0.34
N TYR A 342 -2.14 -31.76 0.31
CA TYR A 342 -0.75 -31.31 0.52
C TYR A 342 -0.61 -30.46 1.79
N LEU A 343 -1.65 -29.72 2.16
CA LEU A 343 -1.60 -28.68 3.19
C LEU A 343 -1.05 -29.19 4.52
N ARG A 344 -1.48 -30.37 4.95
CA ARG A 344 -1.03 -30.96 6.22
C ARG A 344 0.48 -31.14 6.28
N LYS A 345 1.05 -31.71 5.21
CA LYS A 345 2.51 -31.90 5.09
C LYS A 345 3.24 -30.55 5.06
N CYS A 346 2.67 -29.57 4.37
CA CYS A 346 3.22 -28.22 4.29
C CYS A 346 3.30 -27.57 5.68
N ILE A 347 2.18 -27.56 6.42
CA ILE A 347 2.10 -27.03 7.79
C ILE A 347 3.06 -27.77 8.72
N ASP A 348 3.06 -29.10 8.71
CA ASP A 348 3.95 -29.92 9.54
C ASP A 348 5.43 -29.63 9.28
N SER A 349 5.79 -29.32 8.02
CA SER A 349 7.17 -28.96 7.67
C SER A 349 7.64 -27.64 8.27
N VAL A 350 6.72 -26.70 8.52
CA VAL A 350 7.02 -25.42 9.19
C VAL A 350 7.03 -25.58 10.70
N LEU A 351 6.01 -26.25 11.26
CA LEU A 351 5.89 -26.41 12.71
C LEU A 351 6.93 -27.37 13.31
N GLY A 352 7.49 -28.25 12.48
CA GLY A 352 8.55 -29.21 12.83
C GLY A 352 9.98 -28.74 12.53
N GLN A 353 10.20 -27.46 12.24
CA GLN A 353 11.53 -26.89 12.04
C GLN A 353 12.41 -27.01 13.30
N THR A 354 13.73 -27.08 13.12
CA THR A 354 14.71 -27.02 14.23
C THR A 354 14.64 -25.68 14.97
N LEU A 355 14.37 -24.59 14.25
CA LEU A 355 14.01 -23.29 14.82
C LEU A 355 12.55 -23.31 15.30
N SER A 356 12.33 -23.36 16.62
CA SER A 356 10.99 -23.37 17.21
C SER A 356 10.34 -21.98 17.31
N GLU A 357 11.15 -20.92 17.28
CA GLU A 357 10.75 -19.52 17.39
C GLU A 357 10.17 -18.99 16.07
N VAL A 358 9.08 -19.63 15.62
CA VAL A 358 8.39 -19.30 14.37
C VAL A 358 6.93 -18.98 14.64
N GLU A 359 6.37 -18.03 13.89
CA GLU A 359 4.93 -17.90 13.72
C GLU A 359 4.55 -18.32 12.30
N LEU A 360 3.44 -19.03 12.15
CA LEU A 360 2.92 -19.50 10.88
C LEU A 360 1.60 -18.79 10.57
N ILE A 361 1.58 -18.02 9.49
CA ILE A 361 0.42 -17.25 9.04
C ILE A 361 -0.20 -17.96 7.85
N LEU A 362 -1.26 -18.71 8.12
CA LEU A 362 -2.06 -19.40 7.11
C LEU A 362 -3.05 -18.42 6.48
N VAL A 363 -2.99 -18.26 5.16
CA VAL A 363 -3.90 -17.38 4.41
C VAL A 363 -4.70 -18.20 3.40
N ASP A 364 -5.96 -18.46 3.75
CA ASP A 364 -6.91 -19.18 2.90
C ASP A 364 -7.51 -18.22 1.86
N ASP A 365 -7.17 -18.39 0.59
CA ASP A 365 -7.71 -17.59 -0.52
C ASP A 365 -9.08 -18.10 -1.01
N GLY A 366 -9.95 -18.44 -0.07
CA GLY A 366 -11.34 -18.85 -0.30
C GLY A 366 -11.50 -20.28 -0.81
N SER A 367 -10.78 -21.23 -0.20
CA SER A 367 -10.87 -22.66 -0.51
C SER A 367 -12.30 -23.19 -0.36
N VAL A 368 -12.61 -24.21 -1.17
CA VAL A 368 -13.92 -24.90 -1.19
C VAL A 368 -13.80 -26.41 -0.99
N ASP A 369 -12.58 -26.91 -0.86
CA ASP A 369 -12.26 -28.27 -0.44
C ASP A 369 -12.02 -28.33 1.09
N ALA A 370 -11.45 -29.42 1.62
CA ALA A 370 -11.19 -29.56 3.05
C ALA A 370 -9.97 -28.75 3.56
N SER A 371 -9.33 -27.91 2.72
CA SER A 371 -8.15 -27.13 3.14
C SER A 371 -8.44 -26.22 4.33
N SER A 372 -9.59 -25.54 4.33
CA SER A 372 -9.97 -24.64 5.41
C SER A 372 -10.17 -25.40 6.73
N ASP A 373 -10.77 -26.58 6.69
CA ASP A 373 -10.97 -27.44 7.87
C ASP A 373 -9.64 -27.92 8.45
N ILE A 374 -8.67 -28.25 7.59
CA ILE A 374 -7.31 -28.61 8.01
C ILE A 374 -6.65 -27.40 8.70
N ALA A 375 -6.71 -26.21 8.10
CA ALA A 375 -6.11 -25.01 8.69
C ALA A 375 -6.75 -24.64 10.05
N GLU A 376 -8.08 -24.79 10.18
CA GLU A 376 -8.81 -24.61 11.44
C GLU A 376 -8.38 -25.60 12.54
N GLU A 377 -8.08 -26.85 12.17
CA GLU A 377 -7.53 -27.85 13.09
C GLU A 377 -6.19 -27.38 13.68
N TYR A 378 -5.27 -26.87 12.85
CA TYR A 378 -3.97 -26.38 13.32
C TYR A 378 -4.11 -25.09 14.14
N PHE A 379 -4.92 -24.14 13.68
CA PHE A 379 -5.19 -22.89 14.41
C PHE A 379 -5.65 -23.15 15.85
N ARG A 380 -6.55 -24.12 16.06
CA ARG A 380 -7.09 -24.44 17.40
C ARG A 380 -6.11 -25.16 18.32
N ASN A 381 -5.07 -25.79 17.78
CA ASN A 381 -4.21 -26.71 18.51
C ASN A 381 -2.76 -26.23 18.67
N ASP A 382 -2.29 -25.28 17.86
CA ASP A 382 -0.93 -24.74 17.95
C ASP A 382 -0.95 -23.20 18.10
N PRO A 383 -0.41 -22.64 19.20
CA PRO A 383 -0.41 -21.20 19.42
C PRO A 383 0.43 -20.43 18.40
N ARG A 384 1.36 -21.08 17.69
CA ARG A 384 2.17 -20.44 16.65
C ARG A 384 1.39 -20.17 15.37
N VAL A 385 0.20 -20.76 15.20
CA VAL A 385 -0.56 -20.71 13.93
C VAL A 385 -1.61 -19.63 13.95
N ARG A 386 -1.49 -18.62 13.08
CA ARG A 386 -2.56 -17.66 12.78
C ARG A 386 -3.29 -18.07 11.50
N LEU A 387 -4.60 -17.85 11.44
CA LEU A 387 -5.42 -18.18 10.28
C LEU A 387 -6.26 -16.98 9.85
N VAL A 388 -6.12 -16.60 8.58
CA VAL A 388 -6.97 -15.61 7.92
C VAL A 388 -7.60 -16.20 6.68
N SER A 389 -8.89 -15.99 6.52
CA SER A 389 -9.68 -16.42 5.38
C SER A 389 -10.11 -15.22 4.57
N LEU A 390 -9.87 -15.29 3.26
CA LEU A 390 -10.23 -14.27 2.28
C LEU A 390 -11.34 -14.80 1.37
N ARG A 391 -11.99 -13.88 0.67
CA ARG A 391 -12.70 -14.25 -0.57
C ARG A 391 -11.63 -14.45 -1.64
N ASN A 392 -11.78 -15.44 -2.52
CA ASN A 392 -10.82 -15.69 -3.60
C ASN A 392 -10.47 -14.40 -4.36
N SER A 393 -9.26 -13.92 -4.13
CA SER A 393 -8.74 -12.63 -4.57
C SER A 393 -7.37 -12.77 -5.24
N GLY A 394 -6.73 -13.92 -5.13
CA GLY A 394 -5.45 -14.25 -5.77
C GLY A 394 -4.26 -14.22 -4.82
N GLN A 395 -3.18 -14.87 -5.25
CA GLN A 395 -1.99 -15.14 -4.44
C GLN A 395 -1.26 -13.88 -3.96
N ALA A 396 -1.18 -12.82 -4.79
CA ALA A 396 -0.59 -11.55 -4.39
C ALA A 396 -1.29 -10.93 -3.17
N ILE A 397 -2.62 -10.91 -3.17
CA ILE A 397 -3.43 -10.38 -2.05
C ILE A 397 -3.24 -11.26 -0.82
N ALA A 398 -3.24 -12.58 -0.97
CA ALA A 398 -3.02 -13.50 0.14
C ALA A 398 -1.63 -13.31 0.79
N ARG A 399 -0.58 -13.13 -0.02
CA ARG A 399 0.77 -12.87 0.49
C ARG A 399 0.91 -11.51 1.16
N ASN A 400 0.37 -10.45 0.54
CA ASN A 400 0.35 -9.12 1.17
C ASN A 400 -0.37 -9.17 2.52
N ARG A 401 -1.53 -9.83 2.57
CA ARG A 401 -2.28 -9.99 3.82
C ARG A 401 -1.48 -10.75 4.89
N GLY A 402 -0.74 -11.77 4.48
CA GLY A 402 0.16 -12.49 5.38
C GLY A 402 1.32 -11.63 5.89
N MET A 403 1.92 -10.80 5.02
CA MET A 403 2.97 -9.86 5.43
C MET A 403 2.46 -8.79 6.38
N GLU A 404 1.26 -8.25 6.17
CA GLU A 404 0.63 -7.29 7.08
C GLU A 404 0.44 -7.83 8.50
N LEU A 405 0.34 -9.16 8.64
CA LEU A 405 0.15 -9.85 9.91
C LEU A 405 1.45 -10.39 10.50
N ALA A 406 2.59 -10.20 9.82
CA ALA A 406 3.89 -10.66 10.28
C ALA A 406 4.45 -9.72 11.36
N HIS A 407 4.93 -10.30 12.47
CA HIS A 407 5.48 -9.55 13.61
C HIS A 407 6.97 -9.80 13.81
N ALA A 408 7.46 -10.97 13.41
CA ALA A 408 8.84 -11.37 13.65
C ALA A 408 9.86 -10.57 12.83
N ASP A 409 11.14 -10.64 13.21
CA ASP A 409 12.22 -9.86 12.58
C ASP A 409 12.41 -10.20 11.08
N TYR A 410 12.12 -11.45 10.71
CA TYR A 410 12.33 -11.98 9.36
C TYR A 410 11.05 -12.59 8.77
N ILE A 411 10.90 -12.49 7.45
CA ILE A 411 9.78 -13.05 6.69
C ILE A 411 10.28 -14.16 5.76
N ALA A 412 9.56 -15.29 5.75
CA ALA A 412 9.71 -16.36 4.77
C ALA A 412 8.36 -16.70 4.13
N PHE A 413 8.39 -17.26 2.92
CA PHE A 413 7.19 -17.63 2.16
C PHE A 413 7.20 -19.11 1.79
N ILE A 414 6.03 -19.74 1.82
CA ILE A 414 5.87 -21.14 1.39
C ILE A 414 4.49 -21.32 0.76
N ASP A 415 4.40 -21.96 -0.40
CA ASP A 415 3.11 -22.26 -1.01
C ASP A 415 2.49 -23.51 -0.35
N GLY A 416 1.17 -23.51 -0.15
CA GLY A 416 0.44 -24.55 0.60
C GLY A 416 0.51 -25.98 0.04
N ASP A 417 1.09 -26.18 -1.15
CA ASP A 417 1.35 -27.48 -1.77
C ASP A 417 2.82 -27.95 -1.73
N ASP A 418 3.70 -27.15 -1.12
CA ASP A 418 5.14 -27.42 -0.99
C ASP A 418 5.54 -27.76 0.45
N TYR A 419 6.85 -27.91 0.74
CA TYR A 419 7.34 -28.17 2.10
C TYR A 419 8.82 -27.79 2.28
N TYR A 420 9.21 -27.40 3.49
CA TYR A 420 10.60 -27.12 3.86
C TYR A 420 11.38 -28.39 4.26
N GLU A 421 12.71 -28.32 4.22
CA GLU A 421 13.58 -29.26 4.95
C GLU A 421 13.60 -28.90 6.44
N PRO A 422 13.87 -29.85 7.37
CA PRO A 422 13.75 -29.60 8.80
C PRO A 422 14.59 -28.46 9.38
N ASP A 423 15.70 -28.08 8.73
CA ASP A 423 16.64 -27.05 9.17
C ASP A 423 16.63 -25.78 8.30
N SER A 424 15.68 -25.66 7.36
CA SER A 424 15.62 -24.56 6.39
C SER A 424 15.57 -23.17 7.03
N LEU A 425 14.65 -22.97 7.97
CA LEU A 425 14.43 -21.66 8.58
C LEU A 425 15.58 -21.29 9.51
N GLU A 426 16.13 -22.26 10.25
CA GLU A 426 17.30 -22.06 11.10
C GLU A 426 18.51 -21.62 10.28
N LYS A 427 18.85 -22.34 9.20
CA LYS A 427 19.97 -22.00 8.30
C LYS A 427 19.84 -20.59 7.73
N MET A 428 18.65 -20.25 7.23
CA MET A 428 18.42 -18.93 6.63
C MET A 428 18.47 -17.80 7.66
N ARG A 429 17.89 -18.02 8.86
CA ARG A 429 17.93 -17.05 9.95
C ARG A 429 19.36 -16.85 10.46
N ASP A 430 20.08 -17.94 10.70
CA ASP A 430 21.45 -17.89 11.21
C ASP A 430 22.36 -17.16 10.21
N ALA A 431 22.22 -17.42 8.91
CA ALA A 431 22.97 -16.68 7.88
C ALA A 431 22.64 -15.17 7.86
N LEU A 432 21.38 -14.77 8.09
CA LEU A 432 21.00 -13.35 8.22
C LEU A 432 21.71 -12.70 9.41
N VAL A 433 21.67 -13.36 10.57
CA VAL A 433 22.23 -12.83 11.82
C VAL A 433 23.76 -12.80 11.81
N GLU A 434 24.39 -13.90 11.36
CA GLU A 434 25.86 -14.04 11.39
C GLU A 434 26.56 -13.10 10.40
N HIS A 435 25.92 -12.83 9.27
CA HIS A 435 26.53 -12.06 8.18
C HIS A 435 25.98 -10.64 8.03
N ASP A 436 24.92 -10.28 8.76
CA ASP A 436 24.29 -8.95 8.72
C ASP A 436 23.98 -8.52 7.28
N VAL A 437 23.14 -9.32 6.60
CA VAL A 437 22.78 -9.13 5.19
C VAL A 437 21.31 -8.78 5.00
N ASP A 438 20.96 -8.17 3.86
CA ASP A 438 19.57 -7.77 3.59
C ASP A 438 18.63 -8.96 3.31
N PHE A 439 19.15 -10.06 2.74
CA PHE A 439 18.39 -11.29 2.49
C PHE A 439 19.29 -12.52 2.30
N VAL A 440 18.71 -13.70 2.49
CA VAL A 440 19.36 -14.99 2.23
C VAL A 440 18.69 -15.71 1.05
N VAL A 441 19.47 -16.47 0.29
CA VAL A 441 18.99 -17.33 -0.81
C VAL A 441 19.51 -18.75 -0.65
N GLY A 442 18.62 -19.74 -0.66
CA GLY A 442 18.96 -21.17 -0.69
C GLY A 442 18.52 -21.87 -1.98
N SER A 443 18.88 -23.15 -2.13
CA SER A 443 18.49 -23.93 -3.31
C SER A 443 17.05 -24.47 -3.20
N ILE A 444 16.38 -24.62 -4.34
CA ILE A 444 15.07 -25.28 -4.45
C ILE A 444 15.25 -26.70 -4.98
N ARG A 445 14.61 -27.68 -4.34
CA ARG A 445 14.52 -29.06 -4.81
C ARG A 445 13.19 -29.29 -5.53
N PRO A 446 13.17 -29.39 -6.87
CA PRO A 446 11.94 -29.77 -7.56
C PRO A 446 11.61 -31.25 -7.33
N VAL A 447 10.39 -31.52 -6.84
CA VAL A 447 9.84 -32.85 -6.55
C VAL A 447 8.73 -33.14 -7.55
N PHE A 448 8.86 -34.21 -8.33
CA PHE A 448 7.95 -34.47 -9.46
C PHE A 448 6.97 -35.60 -9.18
N GLU A 449 5.67 -35.33 -9.38
CA GLU A 449 4.70 -36.41 -9.47
C GLU A 449 4.94 -37.27 -10.73
N PRO A 450 4.54 -38.55 -10.70
CA PRO A 450 4.67 -39.45 -11.84
C PRO A 450 3.99 -38.88 -13.10
N GLY A 451 4.75 -38.76 -14.19
CA GLY A 451 4.22 -38.40 -15.51
C GLY A 451 4.13 -36.90 -15.83
N ILE A 452 4.47 -36.00 -14.90
CA ILE A 452 4.31 -34.54 -15.10
C ILE A 452 5.40 -33.90 -15.99
N ARG A 453 6.64 -34.41 -15.95
CA ARG A 453 7.78 -33.83 -16.70
C ARG A 453 8.63 -34.90 -17.38
N SER A 454 9.13 -34.60 -18.57
CA SER A 454 10.17 -35.36 -19.24
C SER A 454 11.53 -35.23 -18.52
N ALA A 455 12.45 -36.15 -18.79
CA ALA A 455 13.79 -36.11 -18.18
C ALA A 455 14.55 -34.80 -18.48
N MET A 456 14.37 -34.23 -19.67
CA MET A 456 14.99 -32.95 -20.05
C MET A 456 14.41 -31.78 -19.25
N GLU A 457 13.09 -31.71 -19.10
CA GLU A 457 12.45 -30.65 -18.31
C GLU A 457 12.83 -30.76 -16.83
N LYS A 458 12.94 -31.99 -16.29
CA LYS A 458 13.42 -32.20 -14.91
C LYS A 458 14.82 -31.63 -14.71
N PHE A 459 15.73 -31.87 -15.67
CA PHE A 459 17.09 -31.32 -15.62
C PHE A 459 17.10 -29.79 -15.72
N GLN A 460 16.25 -29.20 -16.58
CA GLN A 460 16.13 -27.75 -16.71
C GLN A 460 15.59 -27.09 -15.44
N ASP A 461 14.55 -27.66 -14.83
CA ASP A 461 14.00 -27.19 -13.55
C ASP A 461 15.08 -27.24 -12.47
N GLN A 462 15.79 -28.37 -12.32
CA GLN A 462 16.88 -28.50 -11.34
C GLN A 462 17.95 -27.43 -11.53
N HIS A 463 18.41 -27.22 -12.76
CA HIS A 463 19.46 -26.23 -13.06
C HIS A 463 19.01 -24.76 -12.88
N TYR A 464 17.71 -24.49 -12.93
CA TYR A 464 17.17 -23.15 -12.68
C TYR A 464 17.13 -22.82 -11.18
N TYR A 465 16.85 -23.84 -10.36
CA TYR A 465 16.56 -23.73 -8.94
C TYR A 465 17.77 -23.95 -8.02
N GLU A 466 18.86 -24.44 -8.58
CA GLU A 466 20.13 -24.59 -7.87
C GLU A 466 20.87 -23.25 -7.82
N VAL A 467 21.25 -22.85 -6.61
CA VAL A 467 22.07 -21.68 -6.39
C VAL A 467 23.45 -21.85 -7.04
N ARG A 468 23.94 -20.79 -7.71
CA ARG A 468 25.20 -20.82 -8.48
C ARG A 468 26.39 -20.17 -7.78
N ARG A 469 26.15 -19.63 -6.59
CA ARG A 469 27.09 -18.79 -5.83
C ARG A 469 26.92 -19.13 -4.35
N SER A 470 27.98 -19.11 -3.56
CA SER A 470 27.88 -19.30 -2.11
C SER A 470 28.46 -18.10 -1.37
N GLY A 471 28.07 -17.93 -0.12
CA GLY A 471 28.61 -16.93 0.80
C GLY A 471 28.07 -15.52 0.57
N LEU A 472 28.74 -14.55 1.22
CA LEU A 472 28.40 -13.13 1.15
C LEU A 472 28.61 -12.56 -0.26
N GLN A 473 27.57 -11.94 -0.81
CA GLN A 473 27.56 -11.28 -2.11
C GLN A 473 27.10 -9.82 -1.98
N GLN A 474 27.69 -8.94 -2.79
CA GLN A 474 27.15 -7.60 -3.01
C GLN A 474 26.06 -7.66 -4.07
N VAL A 475 24.97 -6.93 -3.86
CA VAL A 475 23.86 -6.90 -4.82
C VAL A 475 24.22 -6.00 -5.99
N THR A 476 24.51 -6.64 -7.13
CA THR A 476 24.83 -6.00 -8.40
C THR A 476 23.85 -6.41 -9.50
N SER A 477 23.88 -5.70 -10.62
CA SER A 477 23.12 -6.05 -11.82
C SER A 477 23.39 -7.48 -12.29
N GLU A 478 24.62 -7.96 -12.17
CA GLU A 478 25.01 -9.34 -12.51
C GLU A 478 24.42 -10.36 -11.53
N LEU A 479 24.38 -10.03 -10.24
CA LEU A 479 23.77 -10.91 -9.24
C LEU A 479 22.27 -11.06 -9.48
N LEU A 480 21.56 -9.94 -9.74
CA LEU A 480 20.12 -9.96 -9.98
C LEU A 480 19.74 -10.79 -11.22
N LEU A 481 20.61 -10.88 -12.23
CA LEU A 481 20.41 -11.77 -13.39
C LEU A 481 20.51 -13.25 -13.06
N ASP A 482 21.21 -13.61 -11.99
CA ASP A 482 21.40 -14.99 -11.54
C ASP A 482 20.34 -15.42 -10.51
N LEU A 483 19.56 -14.48 -9.97
CA LEU A 483 18.48 -14.79 -9.04
C LEU A 483 17.30 -15.46 -9.76
N ASP A 484 16.80 -16.53 -9.15
CA ASP A 484 15.52 -17.09 -9.51
C ASP A 484 14.38 -16.19 -9.01
N ALA A 485 13.20 -16.30 -9.63
CA ALA A 485 12.07 -15.44 -9.30
C ALA A 485 11.29 -15.89 -8.06
N SER A 486 11.58 -17.05 -7.45
CA SER A 486 10.83 -17.55 -6.31
C SER A 486 11.14 -16.73 -5.06
N VAL A 487 10.12 -16.49 -4.25
CA VAL A 487 10.29 -15.95 -2.89
C VAL A 487 10.50 -17.05 -1.85
N CYS A 488 10.17 -18.31 -2.17
CA CYS A 488 10.05 -19.37 -1.18
C CYS A 488 11.38 -20.00 -0.73
N ASN A 489 12.45 -19.74 -1.47
CA ASN A 489 13.82 -20.12 -1.09
C ASN A 489 14.63 -18.98 -0.51
N LYS A 490 13.95 -17.91 -0.09
CA LYS A 490 14.56 -16.70 0.41
C LYS A 490 13.97 -16.33 1.76
N MET A 491 14.78 -15.65 2.57
CA MET A 491 14.36 -15.04 3.82
C MET A 491 14.73 -13.57 3.79
N PHE A 492 13.79 -12.72 4.19
CA PHE A 492 13.86 -11.27 4.06
C PHE A 492 13.78 -10.60 5.44
N VAL A 493 14.39 -9.44 5.60
CA VAL A 493 14.26 -8.62 6.80
C VAL A 493 12.92 -7.87 6.76
N ARG A 494 12.03 -8.09 7.74
CA ARG A 494 10.67 -7.52 7.74
C ARG A 494 10.68 -6.00 7.66
N GLU A 495 11.47 -5.37 8.53
CA GLU A 495 11.58 -3.91 8.59
C GLU A 495 12.01 -3.32 7.24
N SER A 496 12.87 -4.02 6.49
CA SER A 496 13.26 -3.59 5.14
C SER A 496 12.11 -3.67 4.15
N VAL A 497 11.25 -4.70 4.22
CA VAL A 497 10.05 -4.80 3.37
C VAL A 497 9.11 -3.61 3.65
N GLU A 498 8.85 -3.32 4.92
CA GLU A 498 7.93 -2.27 5.38
C GLU A 498 8.44 -0.86 5.04
N ASN A 499 9.66 -0.51 5.46
CA ASN A 499 10.23 0.83 5.26
C ASN A 499 10.41 1.19 3.78
N ARG A 500 10.58 0.17 2.92
CA ARG A 500 10.75 0.35 1.47
C ARG A 500 9.42 0.26 0.71
N GLY A 501 8.32 -0.08 1.39
CA GLY A 501 6.98 -0.21 0.79
C GLY A 501 6.94 -1.27 -0.30
N ILE A 502 7.57 -2.42 -0.08
CA ILE A 502 7.63 -3.51 -1.06
C ILE A 502 6.42 -4.43 -0.85
N GLU A 503 5.60 -4.57 -1.88
CA GLU A 503 4.39 -5.40 -1.87
C GLU A 503 4.32 -6.31 -3.11
N PHE A 504 3.51 -7.36 -3.03
CA PHE A 504 3.14 -8.16 -4.19
C PHE A 504 2.09 -7.41 -5.02
N PRO A 505 2.35 -7.09 -6.30
CA PRO A 505 1.42 -6.32 -7.11
C PRO A 505 0.15 -7.10 -7.41
N GLU A 506 -1.00 -6.60 -6.95
CA GLU A 506 -2.29 -7.24 -7.13
C GLU A 506 -2.68 -7.40 -8.61
N GLY A 507 -3.38 -8.50 -8.91
CA GLY A 507 -3.91 -8.80 -10.24
C GLY A 507 -2.86 -9.27 -11.26
N LEU A 508 -1.62 -9.54 -10.84
CA LEU A 508 -0.56 -10.12 -11.66
C LEU A 508 -0.33 -11.60 -11.30
N ARG A 509 0.13 -12.40 -12.26
CA ARG A 509 0.55 -13.82 -12.06
C ARG A 509 2.06 -14.00 -11.84
N PHE A 510 2.82 -12.92 -11.94
CA PHE A 510 4.29 -12.90 -11.83
C PHE A 510 4.72 -11.91 -10.74
N GLU A 511 3.93 -11.85 -9.68
CA GLU A 511 4.11 -10.99 -8.52
C GLU A 511 5.44 -11.28 -7.80
N ASP A 512 5.90 -12.53 -7.77
CA ASP A 512 7.18 -12.93 -7.17
C ASP A 512 8.35 -12.25 -7.89
N ALA A 513 8.29 -12.21 -9.22
CA ALA A 513 9.31 -11.57 -10.03
C ALA A 513 9.38 -10.06 -9.77
N TYR A 514 8.24 -9.41 -9.46
CA TYR A 514 8.25 -8.04 -8.98
C TYR A 514 8.92 -7.96 -7.62
N PHE A 515 8.44 -8.73 -6.64
CA PHE A 515 8.88 -8.66 -5.25
C PHE A 515 10.40 -8.89 -5.11
N VAL A 516 10.92 -9.96 -5.72
CA VAL A 516 12.36 -10.29 -5.68
C VAL A 516 13.21 -9.19 -6.32
N ASN A 517 12.77 -8.60 -7.44
CA ASN A 517 13.51 -7.51 -8.07
C ASN A 517 13.40 -6.20 -7.28
N ALA A 518 12.23 -5.86 -6.76
CA ALA A 518 12.02 -4.68 -5.92
C ALA A 518 12.89 -4.72 -4.66
N TYR A 519 12.90 -5.87 -3.98
CA TYR A 519 13.76 -6.10 -2.81
C TYR A 519 15.24 -6.10 -3.20
N GLY A 520 15.61 -6.77 -4.30
CA GLY A 520 16.98 -6.77 -4.79
C GLY A 520 17.50 -5.38 -5.17
N PHE A 521 16.71 -4.55 -5.84
CA PHE A 521 17.11 -3.18 -6.19
C PHE A 521 17.40 -2.32 -4.97
N THR A 522 16.61 -2.48 -3.92
CA THR A 522 16.72 -1.67 -2.71
C THR A 522 17.67 -2.27 -1.67
N SER A 523 18.27 -3.43 -1.96
CA SER A 523 19.24 -4.11 -1.09
C SER A 523 20.69 -3.86 -1.51
N SER A 524 21.60 -4.07 -0.57
CA SER A 524 23.05 -3.91 -0.76
C SER A 524 23.79 -5.25 -0.69
N THR A 525 23.35 -6.16 0.17
CA THR A 525 24.04 -7.42 0.45
C THR A 525 23.08 -8.61 0.48
N ALA A 526 23.58 -9.77 0.09
CA ALA A 526 22.86 -11.03 0.16
C ALA A 526 23.81 -12.13 0.58
N PHE A 527 23.30 -13.14 1.28
CA PHE A 527 24.07 -14.35 1.56
C PHE A 527 23.45 -15.54 0.84
N PHE A 528 24.26 -16.29 0.12
CA PHE A 528 23.83 -17.48 -0.58
C PHE A 528 24.30 -18.72 0.18
N LEU A 529 23.37 -19.61 0.51
CA LEU A 529 23.71 -20.91 1.09
C LEU A 529 24.44 -21.78 0.06
N GLU A 530 25.04 -22.88 0.52
CA GLU A 530 25.73 -23.79 -0.39
C GLU A 530 24.74 -24.44 -1.38
N PRO A 531 25.14 -24.74 -2.63
CA PRO A 531 24.24 -25.29 -3.64
C PRO A 531 23.50 -26.56 -3.20
N GLU A 532 24.13 -27.36 -2.34
CA GLU A 532 23.58 -28.59 -1.77
C GLU A 532 22.59 -28.36 -0.62
N ASP A 533 22.55 -27.14 -0.05
CA ASP A 533 21.57 -26.73 0.96
C ASP A 533 20.24 -26.39 0.31
N TYR A 534 19.47 -27.44 0.01
CA TYR A 534 18.08 -27.31 -0.39
C TYR A 534 17.25 -26.85 0.81
N VAL A 535 16.66 -25.66 0.72
CA VAL A 535 15.79 -25.12 1.77
C VAL A 535 14.31 -25.31 1.45
N TYR A 536 13.95 -25.57 0.19
CA TYR A 536 12.57 -25.62 -0.26
C TYR A 536 12.32 -26.79 -1.21
N ASN A 537 11.26 -27.57 -0.98
CA ASN A 537 10.86 -28.66 -1.85
C ASN A 537 9.63 -28.25 -2.68
N TYR A 538 9.86 -27.97 -3.97
CA TYR A 538 8.84 -27.52 -4.90
C TYR A 538 8.14 -28.69 -5.61
N VAL A 539 6.87 -28.96 -5.25
CA VAL A 539 6.06 -30.07 -5.73
C VAL A 539 5.43 -29.75 -7.10
N ARG A 540 5.88 -30.49 -8.11
CA ARG A 540 5.42 -30.39 -9.50
C ARG A 540 4.31 -31.42 -9.73
N ARG A 541 3.06 -30.95 -9.56
CA ARG A 541 1.82 -31.73 -9.71
C ARG A 541 0.97 -31.34 -10.92
N ALA A 542 0.04 -32.22 -11.31
CA ALA A 542 -0.93 -31.91 -12.36
C ALA A 542 -1.86 -30.76 -11.93
N GLY A 543 -2.12 -29.80 -12.82
CA GLY A 543 -3.03 -28.67 -12.54
C GLY A 543 -2.40 -27.50 -11.77
N SER A 544 -1.13 -27.58 -11.36
CA SER A 544 -0.39 -26.44 -10.80
C SER A 544 -0.36 -25.26 -11.78
N THR A 545 -0.39 -24.02 -11.27
CA THR A 545 -0.34 -22.79 -12.07
C THR A 545 0.77 -22.84 -13.12
N MET A 546 1.99 -23.25 -12.72
CA MET A 546 3.16 -23.36 -13.61
C MET A 546 3.04 -24.43 -14.71
N SER A 547 2.14 -25.40 -14.56
CA SER A 547 1.84 -26.37 -15.62
C SER A 547 1.00 -25.76 -16.76
N THR A 548 0.30 -24.66 -16.49
CA THR A 548 -0.56 -23.95 -17.47
C THR A 548 0.05 -22.65 -18.00
N THR A 549 1.04 -22.06 -17.31
CA THR A 549 1.68 -20.78 -17.66
C THR A 549 2.25 -20.73 -19.07
N PHE A 550 2.87 -21.82 -19.55
CA PHE A 550 3.47 -21.90 -20.89
C PHE A 550 2.48 -22.34 -21.99
N GLY A 551 1.24 -22.67 -21.63
CA GLY A 551 0.19 -23.07 -22.56
C GLY A 551 -0.64 -21.88 -23.04
N ARG A 552 -0.11 -21.06 -23.97
CA ARG A 552 -0.84 -19.96 -24.67
C ARG A 552 -1.88 -19.23 -23.79
N SER A 553 -1.50 -18.88 -22.57
CA SER A 553 -2.40 -18.22 -21.63
C SER A 553 -2.29 -16.71 -21.77
N ASN A 554 -3.40 -16.01 -21.56
CA ASN A 554 -3.53 -14.55 -21.68
C ASN A 554 -2.65 -13.73 -20.70
N THR A 555 -1.81 -14.37 -19.87
CA THR A 555 -1.10 -13.74 -18.75
C THR A 555 0.37 -13.45 -19.04
N ALA A 556 0.95 -13.95 -20.13
CA ALA A 556 2.34 -13.62 -20.48
C ALA A 556 2.58 -12.11 -20.66
N LYS A 557 1.54 -11.33 -20.99
CA LYS A 557 1.58 -9.87 -21.06
C LYS A 557 1.77 -9.18 -19.71
N ASP A 558 1.51 -9.85 -18.60
CA ASP A 558 1.62 -9.28 -17.25
C ASP A 558 3.07 -9.00 -16.86
N HIS A 559 4.05 -9.67 -17.48
CA HIS A 559 5.46 -9.34 -17.35
C HIS A 559 5.76 -7.88 -17.74
N LEU A 560 5.06 -7.31 -18.73
CA LEU A 560 5.25 -5.90 -19.06
C LEU A 560 4.76 -5.00 -17.93
N THR A 561 3.65 -5.35 -17.28
CA THR A 561 3.16 -4.60 -16.11
C THR A 561 4.17 -4.67 -14.96
N VAL A 562 4.77 -5.84 -14.72
CA VAL A 562 5.86 -5.99 -13.74
C VAL A 562 7.02 -5.06 -14.07
N ALA A 563 7.50 -5.04 -15.32
CA ALA A 563 8.58 -4.13 -15.73
C ALA A 563 8.21 -2.66 -15.49
N PHE A 564 6.99 -2.24 -15.85
CA PHE A 564 6.59 -0.84 -15.69
C PHE A 564 6.54 -0.42 -14.21
N ARG A 565 6.01 -1.28 -13.32
CA ARG A 565 6.03 -0.99 -11.88
C ARG A 565 7.46 -0.96 -11.31
N LEU A 566 8.35 -1.83 -11.79
CA LEU A 566 9.76 -1.82 -11.37
C LEU A 566 10.48 -0.54 -11.82
N PHE A 567 10.11 0.03 -12.97
CA PHE A 567 10.64 1.32 -13.40
C PHE A 567 10.21 2.46 -12.48
N GLU A 568 8.92 2.52 -12.11
CA GLU A 568 8.40 3.51 -11.17
C GLU A 568 9.14 3.43 -9.83
N LEU A 569 9.42 2.21 -9.34
CA LEU A 569 10.23 1.98 -8.14
C LEU A 569 11.67 2.49 -8.32
N LEU A 570 12.32 2.18 -9.44
CA LEU A 570 13.69 2.66 -9.71
C LEU A 570 13.76 4.18 -9.78
N GLU A 571 12.76 4.85 -10.35
CA GLU A 571 12.67 6.32 -10.35
C GLU A 571 12.44 6.87 -8.93
N LYS A 572 11.48 6.30 -8.20
CA LYS A 572 11.14 6.72 -6.82
C LYS A 572 12.35 6.69 -5.89
N HIS A 573 13.22 5.68 -6.03
CA HIS A 573 14.41 5.51 -5.18
C HIS A 573 15.71 6.00 -5.82
N GLU A 574 15.65 6.70 -6.95
CA GLU A 574 16.83 7.23 -7.67
C GLU A 574 17.87 6.15 -8.05
N LEU A 575 17.41 4.92 -8.29
CA LEU A 575 18.25 3.74 -8.55
C LEU A 575 18.53 3.50 -10.04
N THR A 576 18.08 4.41 -10.90
CA THR A 576 18.17 4.30 -12.37
C THR A 576 19.62 4.28 -12.87
N GLU A 577 20.54 4.99 -12.22
CA GLU A 577 21.97 4.96 -12.56
C GLU A 577 22.61 3.61 -12.23
N LYS A 578 22.26 3.02 -11.07
CA LYS A 578 22.83 1.75 -10.60
C LYS A 578 22.33 0.55 -11.38
N TYR A 579 21.02 0.48 -11.66
CA TYR A 579 20.38 -0.70 -12.26
C TYR A 579 19.77 -0.46 -13.64
N GLY A 580 19.94 0.73 -14.24
CA GLY A 580 19.31 1.08 -15.52
C GLY A 580 19.62 0.09 -16.66
N VAL A 581 20.88 -0.34 -16.79
CA VAL A 581 21.28 -1.31 -17.82
C VAL A 581 20.61 -2.67 -17.59
N TYR A 582 20.56 -3.13 -16.34
CA TYR A 582 19.86 -4.37 -15.96
C TYR A 582 18.37 -4.27 -16.27
N TYR A 583 17.73 -3.17 -15.85
CA TYR A 583 16.33 -2.90 -16.12
C TYR A 583 16.03 -2.93 -17.63
N MET A 584 16.86 -2.27 -18.44
CA MET A 584 16.67 -2.25 -19.90
C MET A 584 16.78 -3.64 -20.53
N ARG A 585 17.67 -4.50 -20.01
CA ARG A 585 17.77 -5.90 -20.43
C ARG A 585 16.54 -6.71 -20.01
N MET A 586 16.09 -6.56 -18.76
CA MET A 586 14.88 -7.21 -18.25
C MET A 586 13.65 -6.79 -19.05
N LEU A 587 13.46 -5.50 -19.31
CA LEU A 587 12.36 -4.98 -20.14
C LEU A 587 12.37 -5.60 -21.55
N ASP A 588 13.55 -5.74 -22.16
CA ASP A 588 13.71 -6.36 -23.47
C ASP A 588 13.29 -7.85 -23.46
N GLN A 589 13.68 -8.58 -22.41
CA GLN A 589 13.33 -9.98 -22.19
C GLN A 589 11.83 -10.15 -21.94
N TYR A 590 11.24 -9.35 -21.04
CA TYR A 590 9.82 -9.38 -20.71
C TYR A 590 8.95 -9.01 -21.91
N ALA A 591 9.36 -8.01 -22.70
CA ALA A 591 8.70 -7.71 -23.97
C ALA A 591 8.73 -8.91 -24.92
N THR A 592 9.91 -9.52 -25.10
CA THR A 592 10.08 -10.69 -25.97
C THR A 592 9.22 -11.87 -25.51
N PHE A 593 9.24 -12.16 -24.21
CA PHE A 593 8.45 -13.23 -23.60
C PHE A 593 6.94 -13.01 -23.80
N ALA A 594 6.47 -11.79 -23.52
CA ALA A 594 5.08 -11.40 -23.71
C ALA A 594 4.63 -11.61 -25.16
N PHE A 595 5.46 -11.27 -26.16
CA PHE A 595 5.14 -11.52 -27.57
C PHE A 595 5.12 -13.00 -27.95
N GLN A 596 6.07 -13.79 -27.45
CA GLN A 596 6.19 -15.19 -27.82
C GLN A 596 5.08 -16.06 -27.23
N HIS A 597 4.58 -15.72 -26.03
CA HIS A 597 3.69 -16.59 -25.27
C HIS A 597 2.26 -16.07 -25.15
N SER A 598 1.98 -14.82 -25.52
CA SER A 598 0.59 -14.31 -25.59
C SER A 598 -0.09 -14.68 -26.91
N GLU A 599 -1.42 -14.80 -26.88
CA GLU A 599 -2.24 -15.00 -28.07
C GLU A 599 -2.08 -13.84 -29.08
N GLU A 600 -2.19 -14.12 -30.39
CA GLU A 600 -2.03 -13.09 -31.44
C GLU A 600 -3.01 -11.91 -31.27
N ARG A 601 -4.20 -12.15 -30.70
CA ARG A 601 -5.21 -11.12 -30.44
C ARG A 601 -4.71 -10.06 -29.45
N ASP A 602 -3.86 -10.45 -28.50
CA ASP A 602 -3.34 -9.59 -27.42
C ASP A 602 -2.11 -8.79 -27.85
N HIS A 603 -1.44 -9.18 -28.95
CA HIS A 603 -0.22 -8.51 -29.41
C HIS A 603 -0.43 -7.02 -29.68
N ALA A 604 -1.62 -6.60 -30.11
CA ALA A 604 -1.94 -5.19 -30.33
C ALA A 604 -1.86 -4.39 -29.02
N GLU A 605 -2.42 -4.93 -27.94
CA GLU A 605 -2.39 -4.33 -26.62
C GLU A 605 -0.96 -4.24 -26.09
N ILE A 606 -0.18 -5.31 -26.22
CA ILE A 606 1.24 -5.39 -25.80
C ILE A 606 2.06 -4.29 -26.49
N TRP A 607 1.95 -4.15 -27.83
CA TRP A 607 2.66 -3.09 -28.55
C TRP A 607 2.22 -1.69 -28.14
N ARG A 608 0.92 -1.48 -27.91
CA ARG A 608 0.39 -0.18 -27.48
C ARG A 608 0.92 0.22 -26.11
N LYS A 609 0.87 -0.70 -25.14
CA LYS A 609 1.40 -0.50 -23.77
C LYS A 609 2.90 -0.21 -23.80
N LEU A 610 3.68 -1.04 -24.49
CA LEU A 610 5.13 -0.88 -24.58
C LEU A 610 5.54 0.41 -25.31
N ARG A 611 4.83 0.77 -26.39
CA ARG A 611 5.04 2.06 -27.08
C ARG A 611 4.76 3.23 -26.17
N TYR A 612 3.59 3.24 -25.53
CA TYR A 612 3.19 4.32 -24.64
C TYR A 612 4.22 4.51 -23.54
N PHE A 613 4.63 3.43 -22.88
CA PHE A 613 5.68 3.46 -21.87
C PHE A 613 7.01 4.03 -22.42
N ILE A 614 7.48 3.54 -23.57
CA ILE A 614 8.72 4.04 -24.20
C ILE A 614 8.61 5.53 -24.56
N ASP A 615 7.49 5.96 -25.14
CA ASP A 615 7.30 7.35 -25.56
C ASP A 615 7.20 8.31 -24.36
N THR A 616 6.56 7.86 -23.26
CA THR A 616 6.43 8.63 -22.01
C THR A 616 7.75 8.76 -21.26
N HIS A 617 8.54 7.69 -21.18
CA HIS A 617 9.78 7.64 -20.36
C HIS A 617 11.06 7.65 -21.20
N ARG A 618 10.98 8.16 -22.43
CA ARG A 618 12.04 8.00 -23.45
C ARG A 618 13.39 8.54 -23.00
N GLU A 619 13.40 9.68 -22.33
CA GLU A 619 14.64 10.33 -21.91
C GLU A 619 15.34 9.52 -20.81
N GLN A 620 14.59 9.08 -19.80
CA GLN A 620 15.10 8.23 -18.71
C GLN A 620 15.58 6.88 -19.23
N LEU A 621 14.81 6.21 -20.09
CA LEU A 621 15.22 4.94 -20.70
C LEU A 621 16.49 5.11 -21.57
N ALA A 622 16.66 6.26 -22.22
CA ALA A 622 17.86 6.55 -23.00
C ALA A 622 19.09 6.82 -22.12
N GLN A 623 18.90 7.40 -20.94
CA GLN A 623 19.96 7.57 -19.95
C GLN A 623 20.40 6.21 -19.38
N MET A 624 19.46 5.29 -19.17
CA MET A 624 19.73 3.92 -18.71
C MET A 624 20.53 3.10 -19.74
N ASP A 625 20.03 2.98 -20.97
CA ASP A 625 20.75 2.35 -22.09
C ASP A 625 20.19 2.79 -23.45
N ALA A 626 20.83 3.80 -24.05
CA ALA A 626 20.44 4.33 -25.35
C ALA A 626 20.53 3.31 -26.50
N TYR A 627 21.40 2.30 -26.41
CA TYR A 627 21.53 1.27 -27.45
C TYR A 627 20.40 0.24 -27.35
N ALA A 628 20.13 -0.27 -26.15
CA ALA A 628 19.01 -1.17 -25.89
C ALA A 628 17.68 -0.51 -26.28
N LEU A 629 17.48 0.76 -25.89
CA LEU A 629 16.28 1.52 -26.26
C LEU A 629 16.08 1.59 -27.78
N ARG A 630 17.12 1.89 -28.55
CA ARG A 630 17.02 1.93 -30.03
C ARG A 630 16.61 0.58 -30.63
N ASN A 631 17.11 -0.51 -30.08
CA ASN A 631 16.76 -1.86 -30.52
C ASN A 631 15.30 -2.19 -30.19
N LEU A 632 14.86 -1.87 -28.97
CA LEU A 632 13.50 -2.07 -28.51
C LEU A 632 12.50 -1.24 -29.34
N GLU A 633 12.77 0.06 -29.51
CA GLU A 633 12.03 0.95 -30.41
C GLU A 633 11.91 0.32 -31.80
N HIS A 634 13.03 -0.10 -32.39
CA HIS A 634 13.03 -0.65 -33.74
C HIS A 634 12.18 -1.93 -33.86
N ARG A 635 12.14 -2.80 -32.84
CA ARG A 635 11.22 -3.96 -32.80
C ARG A 635 9.77 -3.51 -32.72
N VAL A 636 9.46 -2.54 -31.86
CA VAL A 636 8.12 -1.95 -31.68
C VAL A 636 7.59 -1.30 -32.96
N TYR A 637 8.41 -0.49 -33.63
CA TYR A 637 8.01 0.20 -34.87
C TYR A 637 7.99 -0.73 -36.09
N ARG A 638 8.86 -1.76 -36.17
CA ARG A 638 8.75 -2.78 -37.24
C ARG A 638 7.52 -3.68 -37.07
N GLY A 639 7.15 -4.03 -35.84
CA GLY A 639 5.94 -4.81 -35.56
C GLY A 639 4.67 -4.14 -36.10
N VAL A 640 4.59 -2.81 -35.98
CA VAL A 640 3.50 -1.99 -36.55
C VAL A 640 3.56 -1.89 -38.08
N LEU A 641 4.74 -1.68 -38.66
CA LEU A 641 4.92 -1.66 -40.13
C LEU A 641 4.63 -3.01 -40.79
N GLY A 642 4.92 -4.13 -40.11
CA GLY A 642 4.58 -5.47 -40.57
C GLY A 642 3.07 -5.70 -40.70
N ARG A 643 2.25 -5.06 -39.87
CA ARG A 643 0.78 -5.10 -39.96
C ARG A 643 0.23 -4.18 -41.06
N LEU A 644 0.80 -2.99 -41.22
CA LEU A 644 0.44 -2.06 -42.32
C LEU A 644 0.62 -2.70 -43.71
N ASN A 645 1.58 -3.63 -43.84
CA ASN A 645 1.80 -4.40 -45.07
C ASN A 645 0.80 -5.56 -45.32
N LYS A 646 0.12 -6.06 -44.29
CA LYS A 646 -0.84 -7.18 -44.39
C LYS A 646 -2.28 -6.72 -44.67
N THR A 647 -2.59 -5.43 -44.55
CA THR A 647 -3.93 -4.86 -44.83
C THR A 647 -3.94 -4.17 -46.22
N PRO A 648 -4.67 -4.69 -47.23
CA PRO A 648 -4.57 -4.24 -48.62
C PRO A 648 -4.84 -2.74 -48.84
N GLY A 649 -5.73 -2.14 -48.04
CA GLY A 649 -6.06 -0.70 -48.12
C GLY A 649 -4.96 0.22 -47.59
N LEU A 650 -4.20 -0.23 -46.58
CA LEU A 650 -3.15 0.54 -45.92
C LEU A 650 -1.81 0.47 -46.66
N ARG A 651 -1.60 -0.61 -47.41
CA ARG A 651 -0.49 -0.75 -48.36
C ARG A 651 -0.42 0.42 -49.35
N ARG A 652 -1.58 0.97 -49.78
CA ARG A 652 -1.65 2.15 -50.66
C ARG A 652 -1.30 3.46 -49.98
N ILE A 653 -1.56 3.59 -48.68
CA ILE A 653 -1.28 4.81 -47.88
C ILE A 653 0.21 4.87 -47.54
N VAL A 654 0.80 3.76 -47.06
CA VAL A 654 2.24 3.64 -46.79
C VAL A 654 3.07 3.82 -48.07
N PHE A 655 2.61 3.26 -49.20
CA PHE A 655 3.28 3.44 -50.50
C PHE A 655 3.21 4.88 -51.02
N ARG A 656 2.14 5.63 -50.71
CA ARG A 656 2.03 7.06 -51.04
C ARG A 656 2.91 7.92 -50.12
N ALA A 657 2.94 7.64 -48.83
CA ALA A 657 3.78 8.37 -47.86
C ALA A 657 5.28 8.15 -48.12
N GLY A 658 5.71 6.92 -48.45
CA GLY A 658 7.09 6.61 -48.82
C GLY A 658 7.58 7.33 -50.08
N ARG A 659 6.67 7.60 -51.03
CA ARG A 659 6.97 8.36 -52.26
C ARG A 659 7.17 9.85 -51.98
N THR A 660 6.47 10.40 -50.99
CA THR A 660 6.67 11.79 -50.53
C THR A 660 8.02 11.97 -49.84
N VAL A 661 8.46 10.99 -49.04
CA VAL A 661 9.78 11.02 -48.36
C VAL A 661 10.94 10.84 -49.35
N GLN A 662 10.82 9.95 -50.35
CA GLN A 662 11.81 9.81 -51.42
C GLN A 662 11.93 11.08 -52.28
N ASN A 663 10.82 11.77 -52.56
CA ASN A 663 10.85 13.01 -53.32
C ASN A 663 11.46 14.19 -52.54
N SER A 664 11.31 14.21 -51.21
CA SER A 664 11.99 15.20 -50.35
C SER A 664 13.50 14.95 -50.22
N LEU A 665 13.96 13.69 -50.28
CA LEU A 665 15.38 13.34 -50.22
C LEU A 665 16.11 13.53 -51.57
N ALA A 666 15.42 13.34 -52.70
CA ALA A 666 15.98 13.55 -54.04
C ALA A 666 16.33 15.03 -54.34
N GLY A 667 15.71 15.98 -53.63
CA GLY A 667 15.97 17.42 -53.79
C GLY A 667 17.23 17.94 -53.08
N ILE A 668 17.85 17.16 -52.21
CA ILE A 668 18.97 17.62 -51.35
C ILE A 668 20.34 17.08 -51.83
N MET A 669 20.37 16.09 -52.73
CA MET A 669 21.61 15.40 -53.09
C MET A 669 22.52 15.98 -54.21
N PRO A 670 22.21 17.07 -54.94
CA PRO A 670 23.18 17.64 -55.88
C PRO A 670 23.74 19.00 -55.42
N LYS A 671 24.45 19.06 -54.29
CA LYS A 671 25.32 20.22 -53.94
C LYS A 671 26.66 19.87 -53.25
N LEU A 672 27.03 18.59 -53.14
CA LEU A 672 28.31 18.19 -52.55
C LEU A 672 29.03 17.16 -53.43
N SER A 673 29.56 17.62 -54.56
CA SER A 673 30.69 16.97 -55.24
C SER A 673 31.57 18.07 -55.84
N VAL A 674 32.86 17.77 -56.05
CA VAL A 674 33.99 18.68 -56.39
C VAL A 674 34.68 19.20 -55.10
N THR A 675 35.92 18.88 -54.72
CA THR A 675 37.08 18.30 -55.43
C THR A 675 38.06 17.62 -54.47
N HIS A 676 38.67 16.55 -54.95
CA HIS A 676 39.64 15.69 -54.28
C HIS A 676 41.08 16.27 -54.26
N ARG A 677 41.26 17.57 -53.94
CA ARG A 677 42.59 18.21 -54.00
C ARG A 677 42.92 19.23 -52.91
N ALA A 678 42.38 19.07 -51.70
CA ALA A 678 42.73 19.90 -50.54
C ALA A 678 42.98 19.04 -49.28
N ARG A 679 43.64 17.88 -49.45
CA ARG A 679 43.90 16.92 -48.37
C ARG A 679 45.17 17.21 -47.57
N GLN A 680 45.67 18.45 -47.53
CA GLN A 680 46.98 18.76 -46.95
C GLN A 680 47.06 19.83 -45.85
N ASN A 681 45.97 20.47 -45.42
CA ASN A 681 46.03 21.42 -44.28
C ASN A 681 45.00 21.11 -43.18
N ILE A 682 44.84 19.83 -42.81
CA ILE A 682 43.91 19.37 -41.77
C ILE A 682 44.61 19.38 -40.41
N HIS A 683 44.71 20.56 -39.80
CA HIS A 683 44.87 20.65 -38.33
C HIS A 683 44.31 21.95 -37.72
N ALA A 684 44.05 22.99 -38.52
CA ALA A 684 43.41 24.22 -38.02
C ALA A 684 41.86 24.19 -38.13
N ASP A 685 41.28 23.41 -39.05
CA ASP A 685 39.82 23.42 -39.32
C ASP A 685 38.99 22.43 -38.48
N ILE A 686 39.63 21.51 -37.73
CA ILE A 686 38.90 20.52 -36.90
C ILE A 686 38.23 21.19 -35.69
N THR A 687 38.77 22.29 -35.18
CA THR A 687 38.19 23.03 -34.04
C THR A 687 36.95 23.83 -34.44
N LEU A 688 36.90 24.36 -35.68
CA LEU A 688 35.75 25.09 -36.21
C LEU A 688 34.60 24.14 -36.62
N LEU A 689 34.94 22.95 -37.15
CA LEU A 689 33.98 21.89 -37.48
C LEU A 689 33.29 21.30 -36.24
N ARG A 690 33.95 21.25 -35.07
CA ARG A 690 33.34 20.80 -33.81
C ARG A 690 32.23 21.72 -33.32
N GLN A 691 32.32 23.04 -33.58
CA GLN A 691 31.27 23.99 -33.21
C GLN A 691 30.09 23.99 -34.20
N GLN A 692 30.30 23.64 -35.47
CA GLN A 692 29.22 23.60 -36.48
C GLN A 692 28.42 22.28 -36.52
N VAL A 693 28.94 21.18 -35.96
CA VAL A 693 28.22 19.88 -35.90
C VAL A 693 27.18 19.83 -34.76
N ALA A 694 27.26 20.71 -33.76
CA ALA A 694 26.27 20.78 -32.68
C ALA A 694 24.89 21.30 -33.14
N GLY A 695 24.83 22.08 -34.23
CA GLY A 695 23.58 22.65 -34.73
C GLY A 695 22.75 21.73 -35.65
N SER A 696 23.37 20.73 -36.29
CA SER A 696 22.71 19.90 -37.31
C SER A 696 22.14 18.58 -36.78
N THR A 697 22.59 18.10 -35.63
CA THR A 697 22.04 16.91 -34.96
C THR A 697 20.69 17.19 -34.30
N ALA A 698 20.49 18.39 -33.73
CA ALA A 698 19.22 18.80 -33.13
C ALA A 698 18.09 18.92 -34.18
N ALA A 699 18.39 19.50 -35.34
CA ALA A 699 17.42 19.66 -36.43
C ALA A 699 17.02 18.33 -37.06
N LEU A 700 17.99 17.43 -37.28
CA LEU A 700 17.71 16.09 -37.82
C LEU A 700 16.93 15.22 -36.82
N SER A 701 17.27 15.33 -35.53
CA SER A 701 16.56 14.65 -34.43
C SER A 701 15.12 15.17 -34.27
N ALA A 702 14.91 16.48 -34.31
CA ALA A 702 13.58 17.10 -34.28
C ALA A 702 12.74 16.69 -35.51
N GLN A 703 13.36 16.60 -36.69
CA GLN A 703 12.70 16.17 -37.91
C GLN A 703 12.36 14.67 -37.89
N LEU A 704 13.23 13.82 -37.33
CA LEU A 704 12.95 12.40 -37.11
C LEU A 704 11.83 12.20 -36.09
N ASN A 705 11.83 12.97 -34.99
CA ASN A 705 10.79 12.94 -33.96
C ASN A 705 9.45 13.43 -34.49
N SER A 706 9.45 14.47 -35.33
CA SER A 706 8.26 14.94 -36.06
C SER A 706 7.69 13.85 -36.99
N GLN A 707 8.56 13.15 -37.74
CA GLN A 707 8.11 12.05 -38.60
C GLN A 707 7.62 10.85 -37.81
N ARG A 708 8.25 10.52 -36.67
CA ARG A 708 7.81 9.45 -35.75
C ARG A 708 6.44 9.77 -35.13
N ARG A 709 6.22 11.00 -34.65
CA ARG A 709 4.90 11.46 -34.15
C ARG A 709 3.82 11.34 -35.22
N ARG A 710 4.13 11.75 -36.45
CA ARG A 710 3.19 11.65 -37.57
C ARG A 710 2.88 10.20 -37.97
N ILE A 711 3.83 9.28 -37.81
CA ILE A 711 3.60 7.83 -37.99
C ILE A 711 2.74 7.28 -36.85
N ALA A 712 2.92 7.76 -35.61
CA ALA A 712 2.11 7.38 -34.45
C ALA A 712 0.65 7.83 -34.61
N GLU A 713 0.40 9.09 -35.00
CA GLU A 713 -0.95 9.61 -35.29
C GLU A 713 -1.66 8.80 -36.38
N ILE A 714 -0.93 8.39 -37.42
CA ILE A 714 -1.46 7.54 -38.48
C ILE A 714 -1.76 6.12 -37.96
N ALA A 715 -0.96 5.59 -37.04
CA ALA A 715 -1.20 4.28 -36.44
C ALA A 715 -2.45 4.29 -35.54
N ASP A 716 -2.65 5.35 -34.75
CA ASP A 716 -3.83 5.52 -33.89
C ASP A 716 -5.13 5.64 -34.71
N GLN A 717 -5.10 6.42 -35.79
CA GLN A 717 -6.22 6.50 -36.72
C GLN A 717 -6.54 5.15 -37.36
N VAL A 718 -5.53 4.33 -37.61
CA VAL A 718 -5.69 2.98 -38.17
C VAL A 718 -6.29 2.01 -37.15
N ASP A 719 -5.84 2.04 -35.90
CA ASP A 719 -6.39 1.18 -34.85
C ASP A 719 -7.85 1.54 -34.54
N GLN A 720 -8.20 2.83 -34.58
CA GLN A 720 -9.60 3.28 -34.49
C GLN A 720 -10.45 2.70 -35.63
N LEU A 721 -9.99 2.80 -36.87
CA LEU A 721 -10.68 2.28 -38.04
C LEU A 721 -10.80 0.75 -38.04
N VAL A 722 -9.81 0.03 -37.51
CA VAL A 722 -9.84 -1.43 -37.36
C VAL A 722 -10.82 -1.84 -36.25
N GLY A 723 -10.83 -1.14 -35.12
CA GLY A 723 -11.77 -1.34 -34.03
C GLY A 723 -13.23 -1.13 -34.46
N ASP A 724 -13.50 -0.06 -35.21
CA ASP A 724 -14.82 0.24 -35.75
C ASP A 724 -15.28 -0.81 -36.76
N ARG A 725 -14.36 -1.34 -37.57
CA ARG A 725 -14.65 -2.41 -38.54
C ARG A 725 -14.94 -3.74 -37.86
N GLN A 726 -14.21 -4.09 -36.79
CA GLN A 726 -14.47 -5.30 -36.00
C GLN A 726 -15.81 -5.21 -35.23
N LYS A 727 -16.18 -4.03 -34.72
CA LYS A 727 -17.51 -3.76 -34.14
C LYS A 727 -18.62 -3.91 -35.19
N ALA A 728 -18.41 -3.38 -36.40
CA ALA A 728 -19.36 -3.50 -37.50
C ALA A 728 -19.54 -4.95 -38.01
N ASP A 729 -18.46 -5.74 -38.04
CA ASP A 729 -18.52 -7.15 -38.44
C ASP A 729 -19.16 -8.04 -37.36
N ARG A 730 -18.94 -7.75 -36.05
CA ARG A 730 -19.68 -8.39 -34.95
C ARG A 730 -21.19 -8.11 -35.02
N ALA A 731 -21.59 -6.87 -35.33
CA ALA A 731 -23.00 -6.49 -35.50
C ALA A 731 -23.68 -7.12 -36.73
N LYS A 732 -22.91 -7.50 -37.76
CA LYS A 732 -23.39 -8.27 -38.92
C LYS A 732 -23.53 -9.77 -38.62
N SER A 733 -22.64 -10.34 -37.80
CA SER A 733 -22.73 -11.75 -37.40
C SER A 733 -23.96 -12.06 -36.53
N THR A 734 -24.35 -11.14 -35.64
CA THR A 734 -25.55 -11.25 -34.80
C THR A 734 -26.86 -11.05 -35.56
N LYS A 735 -26.85 -10.34 -36.69
CA LYS A 735 -28.01 -10.27 -37.62
C LYS A 735 -28.12 -11.51 -38.53
N GLY A 736 -27.01 -12.16 -38.87
CA GLY A 736 -27.00 -13.41 -39.66
C GLY A 736 -27.50 -14.64 -38.91
N ALA A 737 -27.32 -14.70 -37.59
CA ALA A 737 -27.79 -15.83 -36.76
C ALA A 737 -29.32 -15.86 -36.53
N LYS A 738 -30.05 -14.78 -36.85
CA LYS A 738 -31.52 -14.73 -36.72
C LYS A 738 -32.29 -15.12 -38.00
N SER A 739 -31.61 -15.39 -39.12
CA SER A 739 -32.27 -15.72 -40.40
C SER A 739 -32.19 -17.19 -40.84
N THR A 740 -31.67 -18.09 -40.01
CA THR A 740 -31.53 -19.53 -40.32
C THR A 740 -32.39 -20.47 -39.47
N SER A 741 -33.34 -19.97 -38.65
CA SER A 741 -34.31 -20.82 -37.92
C SER A 741 -35.72 -20.89 -38.54
N LYS A 742 -35.89 -20.50 -39.81
CA LYS A 742 -37.12 -20.76 -40.57
C LYS A 742 -36.80 -21.38 -41.92
N LYS A 743 -36.65 -22.69 -41.95
CA LYS A 743 -37.10 -23.57 -43.02
C LYS A 743 -37.29 -24.97 -42.48
#